data_AF-A0AAV9WRV4-F1
#
_entry.id   AF-A0AAV9WRV4-F1
#
_cell.length_a   1.000
_cell.length_b   1.000
_cell.length_c   1.000
_cell.angle_alpha   90.00
_cell.angle_beta   90.00
_cell.angle_gamma   90.00
#
_symmetry.space_group_name_H-M   'P 1'
#
loop_
_entity.id
_entity.type
_entity.pdbx_description
1 polymer ?
#
loop_
_entity_poly.entity_id
_entity_poly.type
_entity_poly.pdbx_seq_one_letter_code
_entity_poly.pdbx_strand_id
1 'polypeptide(L)'
;MNFVPQEDVTEDSDFSRIMDEAEINTIGLIDLETKDWPLVCTYDSFATMLERSLRFAQRNVFSADTDLEASRLQIDNRRVDFGKFKRSYWPAFPTAAKKNLSADGVFSEIIGIIKANSSASEYRHLSEAEYQSLSHRVAPSFRQGPEREAVYALYKIYEKRKASFGEWDDLDRTSKLRKLLAKDKRLSSLLRSRITEVFVDEIQDQRLAEIELLLDLVNDIRSFAFAGDTAQCISRDSCFRFQDLQSAFYRKYERIGTLANEKDLAKLSRFTLSKNYRTHNGKTEANLYKVLKLAAKIVDALSTAFPYAIDKFSPELGEFDGPAPIVFSGFTSDIFIPRQGGNTATISEFGAEQVLIVRDEAAKDVLLERMGDTVLILTILESKGMEFQDVFLFDFFSGSSCLTAFRALANSYKTNERLDETKYPELCIELKNLYVAVTRSREMLYVIESEVIAVHPLETMWGLGSGDPIVDIVTPDDPTLQTRLDEIKQGQSQPHEWKEKGDEFFNQRMYEQATYCYKRAGNTILADLCKASIEERNGRDIISDPNCWVAAKKYYLEAARLFRGCQKEDKALNCYESIQEYQMAGDLCEELSKIPAKEKDNYTLRAANYFMSAGAVLKAIELFKKLGLHDRVIDGYRKLDNRKDLIHYLIKYKKNIDSKLFNRTSRIIALSIFSSKNAGDDLKKPAIGLLSEQEQEQLYRQFKFLDELSQLLVSQGRLADAIQLNFFEGKWKEVKSILDKIPPAASQDSEFLTTHGSQCAERVLFFELSTSLVDFLQKGNKETSSKGFVVRNLAYYPQVSKLFQDTSKFLNQIIFGKNNPGARAPSSSAPEARALANLMALKYLALSYGASSTQLPDGRLPMGNIITLCAQKLLDLHKSRTLANDDTMLLIFEAVARENGDGYNITKPSPVYDGDGFGTQHVTGDHLVSRIVQVLQRWIVEVYDRHRIYQKQEYYRLEVCRYYALQG
;
A
#
# COMPACT_ATOMS: atom_id res chain seq x y z
N MET A 1 19.55 39.58 36.52
CA MET A 1 18.42 39.63 35.57
C MET A 1 17.16 39.71 36.39
N ASN A 2 16.49 40.86 36.40
CA ASN A 2 15.20 41.02 37.10
C ASN A 2 14.13 40.35 36.23
N PHE A 3 13.58 39.23 36.71
CA PHE A 3 12.41 38.63 36.10
C PHE A 3 11.18 39.42 36.53
N VAL A 4 10.54 40.06 35.56
CA VAL A 4 9.17 40.58 35.69
C VAL A 4 8.25 39.36 35.68
N PRO A 5 7.36 39.17 36.68
CA PRO A 5 6.35 38.13 36.61
C PRO A 5 5.34 38.52 35.53
N GLN A 6 5.26 37.74 34.46
CA GLN A 6 4.08 37.78 33.59
C GLN A 6 2.93 37.12 34.35
N GLU A 7 1.87 37.89 34.55
CA GLU A 7 0.57 37.42 35.01
C GLU A 7 -0.04 36.43 34.01
N ASP A 8 -0.73 35.42 34.56
CA ASP A 8 -1.62 34.45 33.93
C ASP A 8 -1.02 33.52 32.85
N VAL A 9 -0.21 32.57 33.28
CA VAL A 9 -0.08 31.26 32.61
C VAL A 9 -1.06 30.31 33.31
N THR A 10 -2.21 30.06 32.70
CA THR A 10 -3.09 28.97 33.11
C THR A 10 -2.46 27.65 32.65
N GLU A 11 -2.28 26.70 33.57
CA GLU A 11 -1.72 25.36 33.31
C GLU A 11 -2.49 24.60 32.20
N ASP A 12 -3.76 24.95 31.96
CA ASP A 12 -4.60 24.44 30.86
C ASP A 12 -4.04 24.69 29.45
N SER A 13 -3.12 25.65 29.28
CA SER A 13 -2.63 26.04 27.95
C SER A 13 -1.47 25.20 27.40
N ASP A 14 -0.64 24.57 28.24
CA ASP A 14 0.54 23.83 27.76
C ASP A 14 0.21 22.38 27.35
N PHE A 15 -0.77 21.73 27.96
CA PHE A 15 -1.25 20.41 27.52
C PHE A 15 -2.05 20.46 26.22
N SER A 16 -2.61 21.62 25.87
CA SER A 16 -3.27 21.85 24.58
C SER A 16 -2.30 21.83 23.37
N ARG A 17 -0.98 21.84 23.63
CA ARG A 17 0.09 21.73 22.62
C ARG A 17 0.57 20.30 22.36
N ILE A 18 0.08 19.30 23.10
CA ILE A 18 0.30 17.91 22.72
C ILE A 18 -0.41 17.74 21.38
N MET A 19 0.37 17.57 20.30
CA MET A 19 -0.20 17.34 18.97
C MET A 19 -1.24 16.21 19.07
N ASP A 20 -2.43 16.44 18.52
CA ASP A 20 -3.51 15.44 18.52
C ASP A 20 -2.96 14.11 18.00
N GLU A 21 -3.31 12.98 18.64
CA GLU A 21 -2.92 11.65 18.17
C GLU A 21 -3.23 11.49 16.68
N ALA A 22 -4.30 12.11 16.17
CA ALA A 22 -4.66 12.13 14.75
C ALA A 22 -3.64 12.87 13.84
N GLU A 23 -3.03 13.95 14.33
CA GLU A 23 -2.08 14.81 13.60
C GLU A 23 -0.65 14.24 13.65
N ILE A 24 -0.23 13.73 14.82
CA ILE A 24 0.96 12.88 14.97
C ILE A 24 0.84 11.66 14.04
N ASN A 25 -0.40 11.21 13.78
CA ASN A 25 -0.70 10.11 12.89
C ASN A 25 -0.64 10.42 11.38
N THR A 26 -0.23 11.62 10.95
CA THR A 26 0.00 11.89 9.52
C THR A 26 1.40 12.38 9.17
N ILE A 27 2.19 12.81 10.15
CA ILE A 27 3.44 13.55 9.94
C ILE A 27 4.65 12.67 10.33
N GLY A 28 5.76 12.74 9.58
CA GLY A 28 7.06 12.19 9.98
C GLY A 28 7.96 13.27 10.58
N LEU A 29 8.98 12.88 11.36
CA LEU A 29 9.97 13.82 11.94
C LEU A 29 10.65 14.74 10.90
N ILE A 30 10.82 14.27 9.66
CA ILE A 30 11.41 15.08 8.57
C ILE A 30 10.45 16.12 7.99
N ASP A 31 9.15 15.95 8.21
CA ASP A 31 8.10 16.82 7.69
C ASP A 31 7.83 18.00 8.63
N LEU A 32 8.33 17.94 9.88
CA LEU A 32 8.18 19.00 10.87
C LEU A 32 8.84 20.31 10.43
N GLU A 33 8.16 21.42 10.64
CA GLU A 33 8.63 22.78 10.41
C GLU A 33 9.15 23.40 11.72
N THR A 34 9.85 24.54 11.63
CA THR A 34 10.42 25.22 12.81
C THR A 34 9.37 25.61 13.85
N LYS A 35 8.13 25.88 13.42
CA LYS A 35 7.00 26.24 14.30
C LYS A 35 6.50 25.07 15.16
N ASP A 36 6.81 23.84 14.77
CA ASP A 36 6.34 22.63 15.47
C ASP A 36 7.25 22.28 16.67
N TRP A 37 8.31 23.08 16.90
CA TRP A 37 9.25 22.91 18.02
C TRP A 37 8.98 23.95 19.12
N PRO A 38 9.06 23.57 20.42
CA PRO A 38 9.46 22.26 20.93
C PRO A 38 8.38 21.19 20.75
N LEU A 39 8.77 20.00 20.29
CA LEU A 39 7.86 18.86 20.14
C LEU A 39 7.66 18.18 21.49
N VAL A 40 6.43 18.23 22.01
CA VAL A 40 6.01 17.50 23.22
C VAL A 40 5.21 16.28 22.80
N CYS A 41 5.74 15.07 23.05
CA CYS A 41 5.07 13.83 22.69
C CYS A 41 5.53 12.65 23.56
N THR A 42 4.74 11.57 23.58
CA THR A 42 5.14 10.30 24.19
C THR A 42 6.20 9.59 23.33
N TYR A 43 6.95 8.65 23.93
CA TYR A 43 7.92 7.84 23.18
C TYR A 43 7.27 7.08 22.01
N ASP A 44 6.08 6.55 22.20
CA ASP A 44 5.35 5.83 21.15
C ASP A 44 5.00 6.72 19.95
N SER A 45 4.57 7.95 20.22
CA SER A 45 4.32 8.97 19.20
C SER A 45 5.61 9.32 18.45
N PHE A 46 6.69 9.58 19.19
CA PHE A 46 8.01 9.82 18.63
C PHE A 46 8.49 8.68 17.72
N ALA A 47 8.42 7.43 18.20
CA ALA A 47 8.82 6.24 17.45
C ALA A 47 8.00 6.07 16.16
N THR A 48 6.72 6.43 16.19
CA THR A 48 5.83 6.41 15.02
C THR A 48 6.24 7.43 13.97
N MET A 49 6.56 8.66 14.37
CA MET A 49 7.04 9.70 13.46
C MET A 49 8.41 9.36 12.87
N LEU A 50 9.28 8.74 13.65
CA LEU A 50 10.59 8.25 13.20
C LEU A 50 10.42 7.13 12.16
N GLU A 51 9.55 6.17 12.43
CA GLU A 51 9.27 5.06 11.52
C GLU A 51 8.80 5.55 10.15
N ARG A 52 7.93 6.57 10.12
CA ARG A 52 7.47 7.16 8.86
C ARG A 52 8.57 7.85 8.08
N SER A 53 9.42 8.59 8.78
CA SER A 53 10.59 9.24 8.16
C SER A 53 11.50 8.20 7.50
N LEU A 54 11.71 7.08 8.18
CA LEU A 54 12.48 5.93 7.66
C LEU A 54 11.78 5.28 6.46
N ARG A 55 10.46 5.05 6.52
CA ARG A 55 9.66 4.50 5.41
C ARG A 55 9.73 5.38 4.16
N PHE A 56 9.64 6.70 4.34
CA PHE A 56 9.74 7.65 3.24
C PHE A 56 11.13 7.65 2.61
N ALA A 57 12.19 7.67 3.43
CA ALA A 57 13.57 7.66 2.95
C ALA A 57 13.96 6.34 2.27
N GLN A 58 13.39 5.21 2.71
CA GLN A 58 13.79 3.86 2.30
C GLN A 58 12.69 3.11 1.54
N ARG A 59 12.02 3.76 0.57
CA ARG A 59 10.96 3.16 -0.27
C ARG A 59 11.32 1.84 -0.96
N ASN A 60 12.61 1.52 -1.11
CA ASN A 60 13.10 0.27 -1.72
C ASN A 60 13.39 -0.86 -0.70
N VAL A 61 13.50 -0.55 0.60
CA VAL A 61 13.83 -1.52 1.67
C VAL A 61 12.58 -1.99 2.40
N PHE A 62 11.57 -1.12 2.50
CA PHE A 62 10.21 -1.54 2.82
C PHE A 62 9.64 -2.18 1.55
N SER A 63 9.71 -3.52 1.45
CA SER A 63 9.30 -4.28 0.27
C SER A 63 7.95 -3.83 -0.29
N ALA A 64 7.89 -3.70 -1.62
CA ALA A 64 6.70 -3.37 -2.39
C ALA A 64 5.55 -4.40 -2.26
N ASP A 65 5.78 -5.58 -1.67
CA ASP A 65 4.91 -6.75 -1.91
C ASP A 65 4.29 -7.45 -0.68
N THR A 66 4.40 -6.94 0.56
CA THR A 66 3.63 -7.54 1.69
C THR A 66 3.13 -6.56 2.76
N ASP A 67 3.86 -5.48 3.07
CA ASP A 67 3.48 -4.53 4.14
C ASP A 67 2.75 -3.26 3.63
N LEU A 68 2.72 -3.04 2.32
CA LEU A 68 2.03 -1.88 1.70
C LEU A 68 0.50 -2.07 1.61
N GLU A 69 0.03 -3.32 1.64
CA GLU A 69 -1.40 -3.68 1.64
C GLU A 69 -2.02 -3.64 3.04
N ALA A 70 -1.20 -3.79 4.10
CA ALA A 70 -1.69 -3.75 5.47
C ALA A 70 -1.91 -2.30 5.91
N SER A 71 -3.14 -1.96 6.31
CA SER A 71 -3.43 -0.62 6.85
C SER A 71 -2.62 -0.38 8.14
N ARG A 72 -2.30 0.89 8.46
CA ARG A 72 -1.59 1.24 9.70
C ARG A 72 -2.24 0.63 10.94
N LEU A 73 -3.57 0.66 11.00
CA LEU A 73 -4.36 0.07 12.07
C LEU A 73 -4.11 -1.45 12.21
N GLN A 74 -3.89 -2.16 11.11
CA GLN A 74 -3.50 -3.57 11.17
C GLN A 74 -2.10 -3.78 11.77
N ILE A 75 -1.18 -2.83 11.58
CA ILE A 75 0.16 -2.88 12.18
C ILE A 75 0.10 -2.54 13.67
N ASP A 76 -0.68 -1.52 14.04
CA ASP A 76 -0.86 -1.09 15.44
C ASP A 76 -1.56 -2.19 16.26
N ASN A 77 -2.54 -2.87 15.67
CA ASN A 77 -3.25 -3.98 16.32
C ASN A 77 -2.34 -5.20 16.61
N ARG A 78 -1.18 -5.28 15.97
CA ARG A 78 -0.19 -6.35 16.16
C ARG A 78 0.79 -6.08 17.31
N ARG A 79 0.75 -4.91 17.94
CA ARG A 79 1.58 -4.61 19.12
C ARG A 79 1.17 -5.52 20.30
N VAL A 80 2.16 -6.01 21.04
CA VAL A 80 1.98 -6.75 22.30
C VAL A 80 2.52 -5.91 23.44
N ASP A 81 1.61 -5.30 24.19
CA ASP A 81 1.89 -4.70 25.49
C ASP A 81 1.67 -5.72 26.63
N PHE A 82 1.97 -5.31 27.87
CA PHE A 82 1.72 -6.16 29.02
C PHE A 82 0.24 -6.58 29.15
N GLY A 83 -0.69 -5.67 28.84
CA GLY A 83 -2.14 -5.94 28.92
C GLY A 83 -2.56 -7.09 28.00
N LYS A 84 -2.13 -7.05 26.74
CA LYS A 84 -2.36 -8.10 25.75
C LYS A 84 -1.60 -9.38 26.10
N PHE A 85 -0.38 -9.28 26.60
CA PHE A 85 0.35 -10.46 27.11
C PHE A 85 -0.46 -11.16 28.20
N LYS A 86 -0.97 -10.42 29.19
CA LYS A 86 -1.74 -10.98 30.31
C LYS A 86 -3.09 -11.55 29.87
N ARG A 87 -3.82 -10.88 28.96
CA ARG A 87 -5.16 -11.30 28.54
C ARG A 87 -5.16 -12.38 27.45
N SER A 88 -4.18 -12.38 26.55
CA SER A 88 -4.15 -13.23 25.35
C SER A 88 -3.06 -14.30 25.37
N TYR A 89 -1.86 -13.99 25.87
CA TYR A 89 -0.72 -14.93 25.87
C TYR A 89 -0.66 -15.80 27.13
N TRP A 90 -0.75 -15.19 28.31
CA TRP A 90 -0.61 -15.87 29.59
C TRP A 90 -1.61 -17.03 29.80
N PRO A 91 -2.91 -16.88 29.45
CA PRO A 91 -3.87 -17.98 29.58
C PRO A 91 -3.50 -19.18 28.70
N ALA A 92 -2.92 -18.91 27.52
CA ALA A 92 -2.54 -19.92 26.55
C ALA A 92 -1.23 -20.67 26.90
N PHE A 93 -0.44 -20.20 27.86
CA PHE A 93 0.77 -20.89 28.28
C PHE A 93 0.47 -22.19 29.04
N PRO A 94 1.34 -23.22 28.94
CA PRO A 94 1.14 -24.49 29.65
C PRO A 94 1.06 -24.31 31.17
N THR A 95 0.05 -24.89 31.82
CA THR A 95 -0.15 -24.77 33.28
C THR A 95 1.05 -25.25 34.09
N ALA A 96 1.73 -26.31 33.62
CA ALA A 96 2.94 -26.83 34.26
C ALA A 96 4.10 -25.81 34.26
N ALA A 97 4.22 -25.02 33.19
CA ALA A 97 5.27 -23.99 33.06
C ALA A 97 4.95 -22.70 33.83
N LYS A 98 3.67 -22.45 34.15
CA LYS A 98 3.21 -21.29 34.93
C LYS A 98 3.28 -21.49 36.44
N LYS A 99 3.56 -22.71 36.91
CA LYS A 99 3.47 -23.06 38.34
C LYS A 99 4.42 -22.18 39.16
N ASN A 100 3.87 -21.47 40.15
CA ASN A 100 4.59 -20.53 41.03
C ASN A 100 5.22 -19.30 40.32
N LEU A 101 4.81 -18.99 39.09
CA LEU A 101 5.26 -17.80 38.37
C LEU A 101 4.10 -16.81 38.20
N SER A 102 4.36 -15.52 38.35
CA SER A 102 3.41 -14.45 38.02
C SER A 102 3.57 -14.01 36.56
N ALA A 103 2.46 -13.62 35.92
CA ALA A 103 2.50 -13.10 34.55
C ALA A 103 3.39 -11.85 34.46
N ASP A 104 3.28 -11.01 35.47
CA ASP A 104 3.98 -9.74 35.66
C ASP A 104 5.49 -9.96 35.73
N GLY A 105 5.95 -10.84 36.63
CA GLY A 105 7.36 -11.15 36.77
C GLY A 105 7.96 -11.76 35.50
N VAL A 106 7.24 -12.69 34.86
CA VAL A 106 7.70 -13.32 33.61
C VAL A 106 7.83 -12.29 32.49
N PHE A 107 6.86 -11.38 32.32
CA PHE A 107 6.94 -10.35 31.28
C PHE A 107 8.07 -9.36 31.52
N SER A 108 8.24 -8.87 32.76
CA SER A 108 9.34 -7.99 33.14
C SER A 108 10.69 -8.61 32.82
N GLU A 109 10.86 -9.90 33.12
CA GLU A 109 12.11 -10.61 32.91
C GLU A 109 12.40 -10.84 31.41
N ILE A 110 11.36 -11.17 30.63
CA ILE A 110 11.46 -11.32 29.18
C ILE A 110 11.91 -10.01 28.53
N ILE A 111 11.18 -8.93 28.78
CA ILE A 111 11.42 -7.63 28.14
C ILE A 111 12.68 -6.98 28.73
N GLY A 112 12.73 -6.81 30.04
CA GLY A 112 13.76 -6.03 30.74
C GLY A 112 15.13 -6.70 30.87
N ILE A 113 15.23 -8.03 30.73
CA ILE A 113 16.49 -8.77 30.94
C ILE A 113 16.88 -9.63 29.74
N ILE A 114 16.01 -10.55 29.32
CA ILE A 114 16.33 -11.50 28.25
C ILE A 114 16.50 -10.77 26.91
N LYS A 115 15.61 -9.82 26.62
CA LYS A 115 15.62 -9.03 25.37
C LYS A 115 16.41 -7.72 25.46
N ALA A 116 16.37 -7.01 26.59
CA ALA A 116 16.92 -5.66 26.70
C ALA A 116 18.44 -5.56 26.94
N ASN A 117 19.19 -6.67 27.08
CA ASN A 117 20.58 -6.58 27.52
C ASN A 117 21.50 -5.86 26.49
N SER A 118 22.03 -4.70 26.90
CA SER A 118 22.94 -3.81 26.16
C SER A 118 24.42 -4.20 26.21
N SER A 119 24.79 -5.26 26.94
CA SER A 119 26.20 -5.65 27.12
C SER A 119 26.73 -6.60 26.04
N ALA A 120 25.87 -7.21 25.22
CA ALA A 120 26.29 -7.97 24.05
C ALA A 120 26.24 -7.08 22.80
N SER A 121 27.39 -6.88 22.17
CA SER A 121 27.50 -6.26 20.84
C SER A 121 26.41 -6.82 19.91
N GLU A 122 25.69 -5.93 19.22
CA GLU A 122 24.74 -6.23 18.14
C GLU A 122 23.26 -6.55 18.49
N TYR A 123 22.75 -6.13 19.65
CA TYR A 123 21.29 -6.18 19.94
C TYR A 123 20.72 -7.61 19.86
N ARG A 124 21.51 -8.59 20.31
CA ARG A 124 21.08 -10.00 20.36
C ARG A 124 20.44 -10.29 21.72
N HIS A 125 19.41 -11.12 21.70
CA HIS A 125 18.79 -11.63 22.91
C HIS A 125 19.77 -12.57 23.64
N LEU A 126 19.62 -12.71 24.95
CA LEU A 126 20.44 -13.63 25.74
C LEU A 126 20.16 -15.09 25.36
N SER A 127 21.23 -15.87 25.23
CA SER A 127 21.09 -17.32 25.21
C SER A 127 20.71 -17.85 26.58
N GLU A 128 20.15 -19.05 26.64
CA GLU A 128 19.74 -19.70 27.89
C GLU A 128 20.91 -19.79 28.88
N ALA A 129 22.09 -20.16 28.39
CA ALA A 129 23.30 -20.29 29.20
C ALA A 129 23.76 -18.94 29.78
N GLU A 130 23.66 -17.86 29.00
CA GLU A 130 24.01 -16.52 29.46
C GLU A 130 23.01 -15.98 30.47
N TYR A 131 21.72 -16.23 30.24
CA TYR A 131 20.68 -15.84 31.19
C TYR A 131 20.83 -16.56 32.54
N GLN A 132 21.19 -17.85 32.51
CA GLN A 132 21.49 -18.62 33.73
C GLN A 132 22.73 -18.12 34.46
N SER A 133 23.76 -17.66 33.73
CA SER A 133 24.99 -17.17 34.35
C SER A 133 24.89 -15.74 34.91
N LEU A 134 23.81 -15.00 34.62
CA LEU A 134 23.60 -13.66 35.17
C LEU A 134 23.59 -13.69 36.69
N SER A 135 24.34 -12.78 37.30
CA SER A 135 24.29 -12.58 38.75
C SER A 135 22.88 -12.17 39.20
N HIS A 136 22.55 -12.50 40.44
CA HIS A 136 21.31 -12.07 41.09
C HIS A 136 21.14 -10.54 41.09
N ARG A 137 22.23 -9.77 40.99
CA ARG A 137 22.20 -8.29 40.91
C ARG A 137 21.68 -7.76 39.59
N VAL A 138 21.85 -8.52 38.50
CA VAL A 138 21.40 -8.14 37.16
C VAL A 138 19.99 -8.68 36.90
N ALA A 139 19.68 -9.86 37.43
CA ALA A 139 18.39 -10.53 37.30
C ALA A 139 17.86 -10.97 38.68
N PRO A 140 17.24 -10.04 39.43
CA PRO A 140 16.83 -10.28 40.82
C PRO A 140 15.49 -11.03 40.95
N SER A 141 14.65 -11.04 39.92
CA SER A 141 13.27 -11.53 40.02
C SER A 141 13.17 -13.04 40.20
N PHE A 142 14.11 -13.81 39.61
CA PHE A 142 14.08 -15.27 39.59
C PHE A 142 15.45 -15.87 39.92
N ARG A 143 15.44 -16.95 40.69
CA ARG A 143 16.66 -17.65 41.12
C ARG A 143 17.27 -18.49 39.98
N GLN A 144 18.60 -18.55 39.96
CA GLN A 144 19.33 -19.43 39.03
C GLN A 144 18.86 -20.88 39.14
N GLY A 145 18.81 -21.58 38.01
CA GLY A 145 18.30 -22.95 37.92
C GLY A 145 16.83 -23.03 37.50
N PRO A 146 15.97 -23.84 38.16
CA PRO A 146 14.66 -24.22 37.63
C PRO A 146 13.70 -23.07 37.31
N GLU A 147 13.71 -21.98 38.10
CA GLU A 147 12.84 -20.82 37.86
C GLU A 147 13.23 -20.12 36.56
N ARG A 148 14.51 -19.81 36.38
CA ARG A 148 15.02 -19.20 35.14
C ARG A 148 14.88 -20.12 33.92
N GLU A 149 15.00 -21.43 34.10
CA GLU A 149 14.74 -22.40 33.01
C GLU A 149 13.29 -22.33 32.56
N ALA A 150 12.34 -22.29 33.52
CA ALA A 150 10.93 -22.15 33.23
C ALA A 150 10.61 -20.82 32.53
N VAL A 151 11.17 -19.70 33.02
CA VAL A 151 10.99 -18.38 32.38
C VAL A 151 11.55 -18.38 30.95
N TYR A 152 12.73 -18.94 30.72
CA TYR A 152 13.32 -19.01 29.38
C TYR A 152 12.53 -19.92 28.44
N ALA A 153 11.93 -21.00 28.95
CA ALA A 153 10.99 -21.82 28.19
C ALA A 153 9.72 -21.04 27.80
N LEU A 154 9.15 -20.26 28.73
CA LEU A 154 8.01 -19.38 28.46
C LEU A 154 8.36 -18.28 27.45
N TYR A 155 9.57 -17.70 27.53
CA TYR A 155 10.10 -16.76 26.53
C TYR A 155 10.10 -17.37 25.12
N LYS A 156 10.59 -18.60 24.96
CA LYS A 156 10.57 -19.30 23.66
C LYS A 156 9.14 -19.52 23.14
N ILE A 157 8.21 -19.87 24.01
CA ILE A 157 6.79 -20.04 23.65
C ILE A 157 6.18 -18.70 23.23
N TYR A 158 6.46 -17.63 23.99
CA TYR A 158 6.04 -16.27 23.70
C TYR A 158 6.52 -15.81 22.31
N GLU A 159 7.82 -15.85 22.04
CA GLU A 159 8.38 -15.42 20.75
C GLU A 159 7.86 -16.25 19.58
N LYS A 160 7.71 -17.58 19.76
CA LYS A 160 7.15 -18.46 18.73
C LYS A 160 5.70 -18.09 18.40
N ARG A 161 4.87 -17.86 19.43
CA ARG A 161 3.46 -17.49 19.25
C ARG A 161 3.34 -16.11 18.62
N LYS A 162 4.07 -15.13 19.13
CA LYS A 162 4.12 -13.77 18.58
C LYS A 162 4.51 -13.76 17.10
N ALA A 163 5.56 -14.51 16.74
CA ALA A 163 5.95 -14.67 15.34
C ALA A 163 4.87 -15.34 14.48
N SER A 164 4.16 -16.36 15.01
CA SER A 164 3.08 -17.03 14.26
C SER A 164 1.86 -16.14 13.98
N PHE A 165 1.64 -15.11 14.81
CA PHE A 165 0.59 -14.11 14.62
C PHE A 165 1.07 -12.86 13.89
N GLY A 166 2.35 -12.78 13.51
CA GLY A 166 2.94 -11.57 12.92
C GLY A 166 2.95 -10.37 13.87
N GLU A 167 2.93 -10.63 15.17
CA GLU A 167 2.90 -9.61 16.22
C GLU A 167 4.30 -9.11 16.59
N TRP A 168 4.37 -7.98 17.28
CA TRP A 168 5.63 -7.35 17.69
C TRP A 168 5.50 -6.72 19.07
N ASP A 169 6.58 -6.69 19.83
CA ASP A 169 6.67 -5.91 21.07
C ASP A 169 7.61 -4.71 20.90
N ASP A 170 7.59 -3.82 21.89
CA ASP A 170 8.26 -2.53 21.79
C ASP A 170 9.78 -2.64 21.58
N LEU A 171 10.43 -3.69 22.12
CA LEU A 171 11.85 -3.91 21.89
C LEU A 171 12.14 -4.38 20.45
N ASP A 172 11.23 -5.14 19.83
CA ASP A 172 11.36 -5.47 18.40
C ASP A 172 11.29 -4.20 17.55
N ARG A 173 10.35 -3.29 17.87
CA ARG A 173 10.17 -2.01 17.20
C ARG A 173 11.43 -1.15 17.34
N THR A 174 11.89 -0.93 18.56
CA THR A 174 13.09 -0.11 18.84
C THR A 174 14.33 -0.69 18.17
N SER A 175 14.51 -2.02 18.22
CA SER A 175 15.63 -2.69 17.55
C SER A 175 15.56 -2.54 16.02
N LYS A 176 14.36 -2.64 15.42
CA LYS A 176 14.14 -2.40 13.99
C LYS A 176 14.48 -0.96 13.62
N LEU A 177 13.97 0.03 14.36
CA LEU A 177 14.20 1.46 14.10
C LEU A 177 15.69 1.80 14.15
N ARG A 178 16.42 1.32 15.17
CA ARG A 178 17.87 1.54 15.29
C ARG A 178 18.65 0.93 14.13
N LYS A 179 18.32 -0.31 13.74
CA LYS A 179 18.95 -0.98 12.58
C LYS A 179 18.71 -0.21 11.28
N LEU A 180 17.49 0.32 11.07
CA LEU A 180 17.17 1.11 9.88
C LEU A 180 17.86 2.48 9.89
N LEU A 181 17.90 3.14 11.05
CA LEU A 181 18.58 4.42 11.24
C LEU A 181 20.10 4.30 11.03
N ALA A 182 20.72 3.20 11.48
CA ALA A 182 22.14 2.93 11.28
C ALA A 182 22.50 2.67 9.81
N LYS A 183 21.57 2.09 9.02
CA LYS A 183 21.75 1.85 7.58
C LYS A 183 21.68 3.13 6.75
N ASP A 184 20.85 4.10 7.14
CA ASP A 184 20.67 5.36 6.42
C ASP A 184 21.36 6.53 7.10
N LYS A 185 22.65 6.67 6.77
CA LYS A 185 23.48 7.76 7.28
C LYS A 185 22.95 9.14 6.90
N ARG A 186 22.29 9.29 5.73
CA ARG A 186 21.79 10.60 5.28
C ARG A 186 20.63 11.05 6.15
N LEU A 187 19.65 10.17 6.36
CA LEU A 187 18.52 10.46 7.24
C LEU A 187 18.99 10.67 8.68
N SER A 188 19.90 9.83 9.17
CA SER A 188 20.48 9.98 10.51
C SER A 188 21.16 11.34 10.68
N SER A 189 21.98 11.79 9.72
CA SER A 189 22.58 13.13 9.76
C SER A 189 21.54 14.26 9.70
N LEU A 190 20.48 14.10 8.90
CA LEU A 190 19.40 15.09 8.82
C LEU A 190 18.66 15.21 10.15
N LEU A 191 18.26 14.09 10.75
CA LEU A 191 17.57 14.07 12.04
C LEU A 191 18.43 14.69 13.13
N ARG A 192 19.72 14.35 13.19
CA ARG A 192 20.68 14.95 14.14
C ARG A 192 20.96 16.44 13.91
N SER A 193 20.61 16.97 12.74
CA SER A 193 20.70 18.41 12.47
C SER A 193 19.44 19.17 12.88
N ARG A 194 18.31 18.47 13.05
CA ARG A 194 17.03 19.05 13.48
C ARG A 194 16.76 18.87 14.96
N ILE A 195 17.04 17.67 15.49
CA ILE A 195 16.88 17.35 16.90
C ILE A 195 18.15 17.77 17.62
N THR A 196 18.13 18.98 18.17
CA THR A 196 19.28 19.56 18.87
C THR A 196 19.32 19.18 20.34
N GLU A 197 18.15 19.01 20.98
CA GLU A 197 18.00 18.75 22.42
C GLU A 197 16.87 17.74 22.67
N VAL A 198 17.04 16.90 23.69
CA VAL A 198 16.07 15.88 24.11
C VAL A 198 15.90 15.94 25.62
N PHE A 199 14.67 16.20 26.04
CA PHE A 199 14.24 16.18 27.43
C PHE A 199 13.37 14.95 27.64
N VAL A 200 13.67 14.14 28.66
CA VAL A 200 12.86 12.96 28.98
C VAL A 200 12.45 13.04 30.44
N ASP A 201 11.14 13.16 30.63
CA ASP A 201 10.49 13.04 31.94
C ASP A 201 10.15 11.58 32.23
N GLU A 202 10.00 11.25 33.52
CA GLU A 202 9.72 9.90 34.02
C GLU A 202 10.62 8.81 33.38
N ILE A 203 11.93 9.09 33.30
CA ILE A 203 12.92 8.24 32.61
C ILE A 203 12.92 6.79 33.11
N GLN A 204 12.48 6.55 34.35
CA GLN A 204 12.38 5.21 34.92
C GLN A 204 11.38 4.30 34.21
N ASP A 205 10.45 4.86 33.42
CA ASP A 205 9.48 4.10 32.62
C ASP A 205 9.98 3.81 31.21
N GLN A 206 11.13 4.38 30.82
CA GLN A 206 11.76 4.09 29.53
C GLN A 206 12.72 2.91 29.64
N ARG A 207 12.69 2.04 28.63
CA ARG A 207 13.63 0.92 28.54
C ARG A 207 14.98 1.40 28.04
N LEU A 208 16.06 0.75 28.49
CA LEU A 208 17.42 1.19 28.13
C LEU A 208 17.66 1.24 26.61
N ALA A 209 17.09 0.30 25.85
CA ALA A 209 17.19 0.29 24.38
C ALA A 209 16.51 1.50 23.72
N GLU A 210 15.43 2.02 24.34
CA GLU A 210 14.69 3.19 23.88
C GLU A 210 15.49 4.47 24.13
N ILE A 211 16.08 4.56 25.32
CA ILE A 211 17.02 5.62 25.67
C ILE A 211 18.20 5.63 24.70
N GLU A 212 18.79 4.47 24.39
CA GLU A 212 19.90 4.39 23.44
C GLU A 212 19.53 4.86 22.03
N LEU A 213 18.28 4.60 21.58
CA LEU A 213 17.75 5.16 20.33
C LEU A 213 17.66 6.69 20.39
N LEU A 214 17.17 7.27 21.50
CA LEU A 214 17.13 8.72 21.66
C LEU A 214 18.53 9.32 21.61
N LEU A 215 19.49 8.68 22.28
CA LEU A 215 20.89 9.08 22.20
C LEU A 215 21.44 9.00 20.76
N ASP A 216 20.93 8.11 19.91
CA ASP A 216 21.38 7.96 18.50
C ASP A 216 20.95 9.14 17.62
N LEU A 217 20.14 10.07 18.14
CA LEU A 217 19.52 11.16 17.37
C LEU A 217 20.11 12.54 17.63
N VAL A 218 21.05 12.66 18.57
CA VAL A 218 21.69 13.94 18.90
C VAL A 218 23.20 13.84 18.80
N ASN A 219 23.84 14.92 18.36
CA ASN A 219 25.30 15.00 18.18
C ASN A 219 26.05 15.59 19.37
N ASP A 220 25.41 16.46 20.17
CA ASP A 220 26.02 17.10 21.34
C ASP A 220 25.63 16.34 22.62
N ILE A 221 26.62 16.21 23.50
CA ILE A 221 26.53 15.50 24.78
C ILE A 221 25.74 16.35 25.79
N ARG A 222 25.76 17.68 25.66
CA ARG A 222 25.10 18.62 26.59
C ARG A 222 23.60 18.80 26.35
N SER A 223 23.08 18.13 25.33
CA SER A 223 21.73 18.29 24.80
C SER A 223 20.69 17.38 25.44
N PHE A 224 20.99 16.78 26.60
CA PHE A 224 20.09 15.86 27.27
C PHE A 224 19.80 16.31 28.70
N ALA A 225 18.53 16.23 29.07
CA ALA A 225 18.11 16.27 30.47
C ALA A 225 17.15 15.11 30.73
N PHE A 226 17.44 14.35 31.79
CA PHE A 226 16.65 13.20 32.22
C PHE A 226 16.13 13.47 33.64
N ALA A 227 14.82 13.37 33.82
CA ALA A 227 14.16 13.48 35.12
C ALA A 227 13.43 12.18 35.45
N GLY A 228 13.42 11.79 36.73
CA GLY A 228 12.71 10.59 37.19
C GLY A 228 13.11 10.10 38.57
N ASP A 229 12.39 9.08 39.05
CA ASP A 229 12.54 8.50 40.39
C ASP A 229 12.66 6.96 40.35
N THR A 230 13.83 6.45 40.75
CA THR A 230 14.09 4.99 40.76
C THR A 230 13.29 4.22 41.82
N ALA A 231 12.77 4.89 42.86
CA ALA A 231 11.89 4.27 43.84
C ALA A 231 10.51 3.93 43.23
N GLN A 232 10.10 4.66 42.19
CA GLN A 232 8.84 4.44 41.44
C GLN A 232 9.01 3.53 40.22
N CYS A 233 10.17 2.90 40.06
CA CYS A 233 10.40 1.89 39.02
C CYS A 233 9.72 0.56 39.39
N ILE A 234 8.38 0.56 39.29
CA ILE A 234 7.49 -0.61 39.46
C ILE A 234 6.86 -1.07 38.13
N SER A 235 7.21 -0.42 37.01
CA SER A 235 6.67 -0.81 35.71
C SER A 235 7.06 -2.24 35.36
N ARG A 236 6.11 -2.98 34.79
CA ARG A 236 6.24 -4.43 34.47
C ARG A 236 7.15 -4.70 33.28
N ASP A 237 7.82 -3.70 32.74
CA ASP A 237 8.67 -3.80 31.55
C ASP A 237 9.94 -2.95 31.63
N SER A 238 10.21 -2.31 32.78
CA SER A 238 11.40 -1.50 33.02
C SER A 238 12.13 -1.93 34.29
N CYS A 239 13.45 -2.06 34.19
CA CYS A 239 14.37 -2.26 35.32
C CYS A 239 15.38 -1.10 35.40
N PHE A 240 14.90 0.12 35.22
CA PHE A 240 15.73 1.32 35.11
C PHE A 240 16.53 1.64 36.38
N ARG A 241 17.77 2.08 36.19
CA ARG A 241 18.63 2.70 37.22
C ARG A 241 19.45 3.82 36.59
N PHE A 242 19.74 4.89 37.34
CA PHE A 242 20.58 5.97 36.81
C PHE A 242 22.01 5.49 36.52
N GLN A 243 22.50 4.48 37.24
CA GLN A 243 23.80 3.87 36.96
C GLN A 243 23.87 3.20 35.58
N ASP A 244 22.78 2.56 35.14
CA ASP A 244 22.71 1.94 33.81
C ASP A 244 22.64 3.02 32.71
N LEU A 245 21.89 4.10 32.95
CA LEU A 245 21.87 5.28 32.09
C LEU A 245 23.26 5.93 31.98
N GLN A 246 23.94 6.16 33.10
CA GLN A 246 25.31 6.70 33.13
C GLN A 246 26.28 5.81 32.37
N SER A 247 26.16 4.48 32.52
CA SER A 247 27.00 3.51 31.81
C SER A 247 26.75 3.55 30.30
N ALA A 248 25.48 3.57 29.87
CA ALA A 248 25.11 3.66 28.46
C ALA A 248 25.57 4.98 27.82
N PHE A 249 25.37 6.09 28.53
CA PHE A 249 25.80 7.42 28.11
C PHE A 249 27.32 7.49 27.97
N TYR A 250 28.06 7.00 28.97
CA TYR A 250 29.52 6.95 28.94
C TYR A 250 30.03 6.12 27.75
N ARG A 251 29.54 4.89 27.57
CA ARG A 251 29.96 4.02 26.44
C ARG A 251 29.76 4.68 25.08
N LYS A 252 28.70 5.47 24.93
CA LYS A 252 28.38 6.16 23.68
C LYS A 252 29.30 7.35 23.41
N TYR A 253 29.56 8.15 24.42
CA TYR A 253 30.23 9.45 24.26
C TYR A 253 31.69 9.48 24.73
N GLU A 254 32.22 8.41 25.35
CA GLU A 254 33.61 8.32 25.81
C GLU A 254 34.60 8.63 24.69
N ARG A 255 34.39 8.08 23.49
CA ARG A 255 35.26 8.35 22.33
C ARG A 255 35.21 9.81 21.90
N ILE A 256 34.03 10.43 21.95
CA ILE A 256 33.84 11.84 21.58
C ILE A 256 34.51 12.76 22.62
N GLY A 257 34.30 12.49 23.91
CA GLY A 257 34.97 13.22 24.99
C GLY A 257 36.49 13.06 24.95
N THR A 258 36.98 11.88 24.59
CA THR A 258 38.43 11.63 24.43
C THR A 258 39.00 12.39 23.24
N LEU A 259 38.31 12.43 22.10
CA LEU A 259 38.72 13.21 20.92
C LEU A 259 38.69 14.72 21.17
N ALA A 260 37.76 15.20 21.99
CA ALA A 260 37.66 16.60 22.42
C ALA A 260 38.62 16.97 23.57
N ASN A 261 39.41 16.02 24.07
CA ASN A 261 40.29 16.17 25.25
C ASN A 261 39.56 16.60 26.53
N GLU A 262 38.27 16.31 26.62
CA GLU A 262 37.39 16.62 27.74
C GLU A 262 36.69 15.33 28.20
N LYS A 263 37.44 14.49 28.95
CA LYS A 263 36.97 13.17 29.41
C LYS A 263 35.73 13.24 30.31
N ASP A 264 35.52 14.38 30.98
CA ASP A 264 34.38 14.60 31.86
C ASP A 264 33.09 14.94 31.12
N LEU A 265 33.12 15.29 29.82
CA LEU A 265 31.91 15.50 29.01
C LEU A 265 31.03 14.25 28.98
N ALA A 266 31.63 13.06 28.91
CA ALA A 266 30.90 11.79 28.85
C ALA A 266 30.27 11.38 30.20
N LYS A 267 30.43 12.18 31.27
CA LYS A 267 29.83 11.94 32.58
C LYS A 267 28.59 12.81 32.75
N LEU A 268 27.43 12.16 32.92
CA LEU A 268 26.20 12.85 33.27
C LEU A 268 26.31 13.47 34.67
N SER A 269 26.08 14.79 34.76
CA SER A 269 25.90 15.47 36.04
C SER A 269 24.54 15.09 36.64
N ARG A 270 24.51 14.85 37.95
CA ARG A 270 23.31 14.49 38.69
C ARG A 270 23.08 15.51 39.79
N PHE A 271 21.86 16.05 39.89
CA PHE A 271 21.39 16.84 41.02
C PHE A 271 20.03 16.31 41.47
N THR A 272 19.63 16.65 42.70
CA THR A 272 18.39 16.15 43.32
C THR A 272 17.50 17.32 43.71
N LEU A 273 16.21 17.21 43.42
CA LEU A 273 15.19 18.12 43.93
C LEU A 273 14.62 17.54 45.22
N SER A 274 14.90 18.18 46.36
CA SER A 274 14.55 17.64 47.69
C SER A 274 13.36 18.35 48.35
N LYS A 275 12.74 19.33 47.68
CA LYS A 275 11.56 20.05 48.19
C LYS A 275 10.33 19.60 47.42
N ASN A 276 9.30 19.15 48.14
CA ASN A 276 8.04 18.72 47.55
C ASN A 276 6.98 19.83 47.72
N TYR A 277 6.35 20.24 46.62
CA TYR A 277 5.34 21.33 46.58
C TYR A 277 3.95 20.87 46.13
N ARG A 278 3.71 19.57 45.92
CA ARG A 278 2.43 19.05 45.35
C ARG A 278 1.21 19.30 46.25
N THR A 279 1.44 19.83 47.45
CA THR A 279 0.45 20.38 48.37
C THR A 279 0.03 21.80 47.95
N HIS A 280 -0.81 21.90 46.92
CA HIS A 280 -1.49 23.16 46.57
C HIS A 280 -2.78 23.31 47.37
N ASN A 281 -2.75 24.17 48.39
CA ASN A 281 -3.66 25.31 48.58
C ASN A 281 -3.51 25.84 50.00
N GLY A 282 -3.02 27.09 50.10
CA GLY A 282 -3.12 27.85 51.33
C GLY A 282 -4.60 27.99 51.72
N LYS A 283 -4.99 27.33 52.82
CA LYS A 283 -6.07 27.74 53.76
C LYS A 283 -6.32 26.79 54.92
N THR A 284 -5.59 25.68 55.06
CA THR A 284 -5.62 24.83 56.26
C THR A 284 -4.19 24.47 56.67
N GLU A 285 -3.85 24.73 57.93
CA GLU A 285 -2.52 24.60 58.55
C GLU A 285 -2.03 23.14 58.73
N ALA A 286 -2.36 22.21 57.83
CA ALA A 286 -1.93 20.82 57.93
C ALA A 286 -1.67 20.24 56.52
N ASN A 287 -0.82 19.20 56.44
CA ASN A 287 -0.46 18.33 55.30
C ASN A 287 0.97 18.63 54.81
N LEU A 288 1.97 17.73 54.74
CA LEU A 288 2.07 16.28 54.48
C LEU A 288 3.36 15.67 55.12
N TYR A 289 3.99 16.33 56.10
CA TYR A 289 5.34 15.94 56.57
C TYR A 289 5.48 14.48 57.01
N LYS A 290 4.47 13.90 57.67
CA LYS A 290 4.58 12.53 58.19
C LYS A 290 4.40 11.44 57.12
N VAL A 291 3.61 11.69 56.07
CA VAL A 291 3.53 10.79 54.90
C VAL A 291 4.86 10.84 54.12
N LEU A 292 5.44 12.03 53.91
CA LEU A 292 6.76 12.17 53.27
C LEU A 292 7.87 11.53 54.12
N LYS A 293 7.80 11.63 55.45
CA LYS A 293 8.69 10.91 56.37
C LYS A 293 8.56 9.40 56.23
N LEU A 294 7.34 8.87 56.15
CA LEU A 294 7.11 7.45 55.92
C LEU A 294 7.75 6.99 54.60
N ALA A 295 7.51 7.74 53.52
CA ALA A 295 8.12 7.51 52.21
C ALA A 295 9.66 7.53 52.29
N ALA A 296 10.25 8.50 53.00
CA ALA A 296 11.69 8.58 53.23
C ALA A 296 12.23 7.38 54.01
N LYS A 297 11.54 6.91 55.05
CA LYS A 297 11.96 5.69 55.78
C LYS A 297 11.86 4.44 54.91
N ILE A 298 10.88 4.33 54.02
CA ILE A 298 10.78 3.23 53.05
C ILE A 298 11.99 3.26 52.09
N VAL A 299 12.37 4.44 51.59
CA VAL A 299 13.58 4.62 50.75
C VAL A 299 14.86 4.30 51.53
N ASP A 300 14.95 4.67 52.81
CA ASP A 300 16.06 4.29 53.67
C ASP A 300 16.14 2.76 53.85
N ALA A 301 15.01 2.09 54.08
CA ALA A 301 14.94 0.64 54.15
C ALA A 301 15.36 -0.01 52.82
N LEU A 302 14.87 0.49 51.68
CA LEU A 302 15.26 0.06 50.34
C LEU A 302 16.76 0.23 50.10
N SER A 303 17.31 1.40 50.38
CA SER A 303 18.73 1.70 50.12
C SER A 303 19.67 0.95 51.05
N THR A 304 19.23 0.59 52.26
CA THR A 304 20.02 -0.18 53.23
C THR A 304 19.97 -1.68 52.93
N ALA A 305 18.79 -2.23 52.64
CA ALA A 305 18.60 -3.64 52.33
C ALA A 305 19.04 -3.99 50.90
N PHE A 306 18.80 -3.10 49.93
CA PHE A 306 19.02 -3.32 48.49
C PHE A 306 19.78 -2.15 47.82
N PRO A 307 21.05 -1.91 48.21
CA PRO A 307 21.82 -0.73 47.76
C PRO A 307 22.09 -0.67 46.25
N TYR A 308 21.89 -1.77 45.52
CA TYR A 308 22.08 -1.86 44.06
C TYR A 308 20.77 -1.77 43.26
N ALA A 309 19.62 -1.70 43.95
CA ALA A 309 18.29 -1.71 43.33
C ALA A 309 17.64 -0.31 43.25
N ILE A 310 18.20 0.66 43.98
CA ILE A 310 17.74 2.04 44.05
C ILE A 310 18.95 2.99 44.16
N ASP A 311 18.85 4.17 43.56
CA ASP A 311 19.81 5.24 43.78
C ASP A 311 19.45 6.02 45.05
N LYS A 312 20.41 6.22 45.97
CA LYS A 312 20.13 6.98 47.19
C LYS A 312 20.06 8.49 46.90
N PHE A 313 18.95 9.10 47.29
CA PHE A 313 18.69 10.54 47.19
C PHE A 313 18.55 11.18 48.58
N SER A 314 18.65 12.50 48.64
CA SER A 314 18.30 13.25 49.85
C SER A 314 16.79 13.11 50.11
N PRO A 315 16.36 12.91 51.38
CA PRO A 315 14.95 12.83 51.71
C PRO A 315 14.16 14.04 51.21
N GLU A 316 12.95 13.79 50.73
CA GLU A 316 12.03 14.87 50.40
C GLU A 316 11.55 15.57 51.67
N LEU A 317 11.56 16.90 51.63
CA LEU A 317 11.15 17.76 52.72
C LEU A 317 9.92 18.55 52.29
N GLY A 318 8.84 18.42 53.08
CA GLY A 318 7.69 19.32 53.04
C GLY A 318 7.92 20.55 53.92
N GLU A 319 7.16 21.61 53.67
CA GLU A 319 7.27 22.89 54.39
C GLU A 319 6.54 22.90 55.75
N PHE A 320 5.50 22.07 55.92
CA PHE A 320 4.63 22.05 57.09
C PHE A 320 4.44 20.65 57.67
N ASP A 321 4.29 20.55 59.00
CA ASP A 321 4.02 19.28 59.68
C ASP A 321 2.58 18.81 59.39
N GLY A 322 2.44 17.56 58.94
CA GLY A 322 1.16 16.98 58.51
C GLY A 322 0.66 15.91 59.48
N PRO A 323 -0.62 15.50 59.36
CA PRO A 323 -1.17 14.40 60.15
C PRO A 323 -0.38 13.09 59.90
N ALA A 324 -0.30 12.24 60.93
CA ALA A 324 0.35 10.94 60.81
C ALA A 324 -0.54 9.99 59.99
N PRO A 325 0.03 9.14 59.12
CA PRO A 325 -0.71 8.01 58.55
C PRO A 325 -1.35 7.18 59.66
N ILE A 326 -2.62 6.79 59.48
CA ILE A 326 -3.38 5.98 60.44
C ILE A 326 -3.44 4.54 59.93
N VAL A 327 -3.06 3.59 60.78
CA VAL A 327 -3.08 2.15 60.51
C VAL A 327 -4.19 1.51 61.34
N PHE A 328 -5.27 1.11 60.69
CA PHE A 328 -6.33 0.30 61.28
C PHE A 328 -5.93 -1.18 61.23
N SER A 329 -5.46 -1.69 62.37
CA SER A 329 -4.95 -3.06 62.54
C SER A 329 -6.03 -3.98 63.10
N GLY A 330 -6.34 -5.08 62.41
CA GLY A 330 -7.42 -6.01 62.78
C GLY A 330 -8.78 -5.67 62.16
N PHE A 331 -8.81 -4.86 61.10
CA PHE A 331 -10.05 -4.44 60.42
C PHE A 331 -10.16 -5.10 59.07
N THR A 332 -11.30 -5.75 58.83
CA THR A 332 -11.60 -6.34 57.52
C THR A 332 -12.27 -5.30 56.63
N SER A 333 -12.52 -5.67 55.37
CA SER A 333 -13.21 -4.81 54.41
C SER A 333 -14.64 -4.41 54.82
N ASP A 334 -15.18 -4.96 55.91
CA ASP A 334 -16.46 -4.57 56.50
C ASP A 334 -16.48 -3.11 56.96
N ILE A 335 -15.31 -2.50 57.22
CA ILE A 335 -15.16 -1.09 57.58
C ILE A 335 -15.70 -0.13 56.51
N PHE A 336 -15.76 -0.58 55.25
CA PHE A 336 -16.25 0.21 54.11
C PHE A 336 -17.73 -0.05 53.77
N ILE A 337 -18.40 -0.98 54.46
CA ILE A 337 -19.77 -1.40 54.13
C ILE A 337 -20.74 -0.85 55.19
N PRO A 338 -21.69 0.04 54.83
CA PRO A 338 -22.68 0.55 55.77
C PRO A 338 -23.57 -0.59 56.30
N ARG A 339 -23.55 -0.86 57.61
CA ARG A 339 -24.44 -1.87 58.24
C ARG A 339 -25.73 -1.21 58.72
N GLN A 340 -26.89 -1.67 58.25
CA GLN A 340 -28.18 -1.20 58.76
C GLN A 340 -28.37 -1.63 60.23
N GLY A 341 -28.48 -0.67 61.15
CA GLY A 341 -28.87 -0.88 62.55
C GLY A 341 -27.75 -1.18 63.54
N GLY A 342 -26.47 -1.05 63.17
CA GLY A 342 -25.33 -1.20 64.09
C GLY A 342 -24.63 0.14 64.38
N ASN A 343 -24.24 0.37 65.65
CA ASN A 343 -23.37 1.48 66.07
C ASN A 343 -21.90 1.31 65.62
N THR A 344 -21.63 0.50 64.60
CA THR A 344 -20.27 0.34 64.06
C THR A 344 -20.04 1.46 63.05
N ALA A 345 -19.13 2.38 63.35
CA ALA A 345 -18.73 3.43 62.42
C ALA A 345 -18.17 2.85 61.13
N THR A 346 -18.76 3.24 60.00
CA THR A 346 -18.43 2.78 58.65
C THR A 346 -18.01 3.96 57.81
N ILE A 347 -17.00 3.77 56.96
CA ILE A 347 -16.58 4.77 55.98
C ILE A 347 -17.60 4.71 54.83
N SER A 348 -18.71 5.43 54.97
CA SER A 348 -19.80 5.44 53.99
C SER A 348 -19.59 6.60 53.00
N GLU A 349 -19.42 6.23 51.73
CA GLU A 349 -19.26 7.10 50.54
C GLU A 349 -17.85 7.66 50.31
N PHE A 350 -17.24 7.24 49.19
CA PHE A 350 -15.98 7.75 48.67
C PHE A 350 -16.22 8.87 47.64
N GLY A 351 -15.42 9.92 47.73
CA GLY A 351 -15.39 11.04 46.78
C GLY A 351 -14.53 10.75 45.56
N ALA A 352 -14.48 11.70 44.62
CA ALA A 352 -13.69 11.61 43.39
C ALA A 352 -12.17 11.59 43.66
N GLU A 353 -11.74 12.21 44.76
CA GLU A 353 -10.33 12.28 45.20
C GLU A 353 -9.98 11.30 46.31
N GLN A 354 -10.84 10.28 46.54
CA GLN A 354 -10.60 9.22 47.51
C GLN A 354 -10.50 7.87 46.79
N VAL A 355 -9.47 7.09 47.11
CA VAL A 355 -9.21 5.82 46.42
C VAL A 355 -8.89 4.69 47.39
N LEU A 356 -9.37 3.49 47.07
CA LEU A 356 -8.94 2.25 47.70
C LEU A 356 -7.85 1.60 46.85
N ILE A 357 -6.62 1.55 47.35
CA ILE A 357 -5.49 0.92 46.69
C ILE A 357 -5.28 -0.48 47.27
N VAL A 358 -5.16 -1.46 46.38
CA VAL A 358 -4.93 -2.86 46.72
C VAL A 358 -3.66 -3.37 46.04
N ARG A 359 -3.09 -4.44 46.60
CA ARG A 359 -1.84 -5.01 46.13
C ARG A 359 -1.88 -5.51 44.69
N ASP A 360 -2.88 -6.32 44.37
CA ASP A 360 -2.97 -7.05 43.10
C ASP A 360 -4.42 -7.18 42.62
N GLU A 361 -4.59 -7.67 41.38
CA GLU A 361 -5.92 -7.84 40.78
C GLU A 361 -6.78 -8.86 41.53
N ALA A 362 -6.19 -9.89 42.15
CA ALA A 362 -6.98 -10.90 42.85
C ALA A 362 -7.64 -10.28 44.09
N ALA A 363 -6.91 -9.44 44.83
CA ALA A 363 -7.47 -8.65 45.92
C ALA A 363 -8.54 -7.66 45.42
N LYS A 364 -8.28 -7.01 44.27
CA LYS A 364 -9.23 -6.09 43.64
C LYS A 364 -10.55 -6.78 43.27
N ASP A 365 -10.49 -7.93 42.60
CA ASP A 365 -11.65 -8.71 42.18
C ASP A 365 -12.51 -9.12 43.38
N VAL A 366 -11.88 -9.63 44.45
CA VAL A 366 -12.57 -10.02 45.69
C VAL A 366 -13.29 -8.83 46.35
N LEU A 367 -12.68 -7.65 46.34
CA LEU A 367 -13.28 -6.45 46.92
C LEU A 367 -14.38 -5.87 46.04
N LEU A 368 -14.21 -5.90 44.72
CA LEU A 368 -15.23 -5.50 43.75
C LEU A 368 -16.48 -6.40 43.86
N GLU A 369 -16.32 -7.71 44.05
CA GLU A 369 -17.45 -8.63 44.28
C GLU A 369 -18.24 -8.30 45.56
N ARG A 370 -17.55 -7.78 46.59
CA ARG A 370 -18.17 -7.47 47.89
C ARG A 370 -18.76 -6.08 47.98
N MET A 371 -18.08 -5.07 47.43
CA MET A 371 -18.46 -3.66 47.55
C MET A 371 -19.22 -3.15 46.31
N GLY A 372 -19.04 -3.79 45.15
CA GLY A 372 -19.61 -3.34 43.88
C GLY A 372 -19.05 -2.00 43.41
N ASP A 373 -19.82 -1.30 42.58
CA ASP A 373 -19.49 0.01 42.00
C ASP A 373 -19.72 1.16 43.00
N THR A 374 -19.32 1.01 44.27
CA THR A 374 -19.48 2.07 45.30
C THR A 374 -18.17 2.78 45.65
N VAL A 375 -17.03 2.16 45.35
CA VAL A 375 -15.68 2.65 45.70
C VAL A 375 -14.78 2.54 44.48
N LEU A 376 -13.92 3.54 44.28
CA LEU A 376 -12.86 3.50 43.30
C LEU A 376 -11.72 2.61 43.81
N ILE A 377 -11.60 1.40 43.26
CA ILE A 377 -10.57 0.43 43.66
C ILE A 377 -9.50 0.32 42.57
N LEU A 378 -8.24 0.59 42.92
CA LEU A 378 -7.09 0.49 42.01
C LEU A 378 -6.05 -0.48 42.57
N THR A 379 -5.34 -1.18 41.69
CA THR A 379 -4.07 -1.79 42.08
C THR A 379 -2.99 -0.71 42.27
N ILE A 380 -1.91 -1.03 42.98
CA ILE A 380 -0.76 -0.12 43.15
C ILE A 380 -0.23 0.35 41.80
N LEU A 381 -0.12 -0.55 40.81
CA LEU A 381 0.37 -0.17 39.49
C LEU A 381 -0.61 0.74 38.76
N GLU A 382 -1.91 0.48 38.84
CA GLU A 382 -2.95 1.33 38.24
C GLU A 382 -2.98 2.73 38.86
N SER A 383 -2.65 2.87 40.14
CA SER A 383 -2.57 4.18 40.81
C SER A 383 -1.30 4.98 40.45
N LYS A 384 -0.31 4.35 39.79
CA LYS A 384 0.96 5.00 39.48
C LYS A 384 0.75 6.15 38.50
N GLY A 385 1.39 7.29 38.78
CA GLY A 385 1.23 8.52 38.00
C GLY A 385 -0.05 9.29 38.34
N MET A 386 -0.91 8.73 39.19
CA MET A 386 -2.07 9.41 39.75
C MET A 386 -1.78 9.94 41.15
N GLU A 387 -2.58 10.90 41.58
CA GLU A 387 -2.58 11.41 42.95
C GLU A 387 -4.02 11.57 43.45
N PHE A 388 -4.20 11.43 44.76
CA PHE A 388 -5.48 11.47 45.44
C PHE A 388 -5.35 12.26 46.74
N GLN A 389 -6.44 12.90 47.18
CA GLN A 389 -6.48 13.59 48.46
C GLN A 389 -6.30 12.58 49.60
N ASP A 390 -7.14 11.54 49.61
CA ASP A 390 -7.11 10.48 50.62
C ASP A 390 -6.89 9.11 49.97
N VAL A 391 -5.95 8.34 50.52
CA VAL A 391 -5.62 6.99 50.06
C VAL A 391 -5.91 5.98 51.16
N PHE A 392 -6.67 4.95 50.82
CA PHE A 392 -6.91 3.78 51.66
C PHE A 392 -6.12 2.60 51.10
N LEU A 393 -5.03 2.22 51.75
CA LEU A 393 -4.22 1.06 51.39
C LEU A 393 -4.75 -0.17 52.12
N PHE A 394 -5.33 -1.12 51.40
CA PHE A 394 -6.01 -2.27 52.00
C PHE A 394 -5.20 -3.56 51.87
N ASP A 395 -5.06 -4.27 52.99
CA ASP A 395 -4.40 -5.57 53.15
C ASP A 395 -3.05 -5.66 52.42
N PHE A 396 -2.26 -4.58 52.49
CA PHE A 396 -0.94 -4.57 51.85
C PHE A 396 0.00 -5.57 52.51
N PHE A 397 0.04 -5.58 53.84
CA PHE A 397 0.87 -6.50 54.62
C PHE A 397 0.19 -7.86 54.81
N SER A 398 -1.11 -7.87 55.13
CA SER A 398 -1.91 -9.07 55.37
C SER A 398 -2.05 -9.92 54.10
N GLY A 399 -2.16 -9.27 52.93
CA GLY A 399 -2.19 -9.91 51.63
C GLY A 399 -0.80 -10.24 51.06
N SER A 400 0.29 -9.87 51.72
CA SER A 400 1.64 -10.11 51.22
C SER A 400 2.16 -11.51 51.59
N SER A 401 2.61 -12.26 50.60
CA SER A 401 3.38 -13.51 50.82
C SER A 401 4.75 -13.26 51.46
N CYS A 402 5.19 -12.00 51.54
CA CYS A 402 6.52 -11.59 51.97
C CYS A 402 6.56 -11.20 53.46
N LEU A 403 5.56 -11.58 54.27
CA LEU A 403 5.49 -11.20 55.68
C LEU A 403 6.73 -11.65 56.49
N THR A 404 7.30 -12.81 56.16
CA THR A 404 8.56 -13.27 56.78
C THR A 404 9.74 -12.36 56.46
N ALA A 405 9.80 -11.82 55.24
CA ALA A 405 10.83 -10.87 54.83
C ALA A 405 10.67 -9.52 55.53
N PHE A 406 9.44 -9.02 55.66
CA PHE A 406 9.14 -7.82 56.45
C PHE A 406 9.53 -7.98 57.92
N ARG A 407 9.26 -9.14 58.53
CA ARG A 407 9.73 -9.44 59.90
C ARG A 407 11.25 -9.47 60.00
N ALA A 408 11.93 -10.05 59.01
CA ALA A 408 13.39 -10.08 58.97
C ALA A 408 13.97 -8.66 58.86
N LEU A 409 13.36 -7.78 58.05
CA LEU A 409 13.69 -6.36 57.98
C LEU A 409 13.46 -5.66 59.33
N ALA A 410 12.30 -5.85 59.96
CA ALA A 410 12.02 -5.26 61.27
C ALA A 410 13.02 -5.72 62.36
N ASN A 411 13.45 -6.98 62.32
CA ASN A 411 14.49 -7.49 63.19
C ASN A 411 15.85 -6.85 62.91
N SER A 412 16.17 -6.57 61.64
CA SER A 412 17.42 -5.90 61.27
C SER A 412 17.50 -4.48 61.85
N TYR A 413 16.36 -3.78 61.98
CA TYR A 413 16.27 -2.50 62.70
C TYR A 413 16.51 -2.64 64.21
N LYS A 414 16.11 -3.76 64.82
CA LYS A 414 16.35 -4.04 66.25
C LYS A 414 17.80 -4.43 66.54
N THR A 415 18.41 -5.25 65.68
CA THR A 415 19.75 -5.83 65.92
C THR A 415 20.90 -5.05 65.26
N ASN A 416 20.60 -4.09 64.37
CA ASN A 416 21.57 -3.41 63.50
C ASN A 416 22.36 -4.36 62.58
N GLU A 417 21.88 -5.58 62.36
CA GLU A 417 22.48 -6.51 61.38
C GLU A 417 21.99 -6.20 59.96
N ARG A 418 22.81 -6.48 58.95
CA ARG A 418 22.41 -6.28 57.55
C ARG A 418 21.52 -7.44 57.09
N LEU A 419 20.39 -7.12 56.46
CA LEU A 419 19.52 -8.11 55.82
C LEU A 419 20.25 -8.80 54.65
N ASP A 420 20.14 -10.12 54.56
CA ASP A 420 20.61 -10.88 53.40
C ASP A 420 19.64 -10.71 52.21
N GLU A 421 20.02 -9.82 51.29
CA GLU A 421 19.26 -9.50 50.07
C GLU A 421 19.02 -10.72 49.16
N THR A 422 19.86 -11.76 49.24
CA THR A 422 19.71 -12.97 48.40
C THR A 422 18.65 -13.92 48.92
N LYS A 423 18.34 -13.83 50.22
CA LYS A 423 17.34 -14.68 50.88
C LYS A 423 15.91 -14.18 50.64
N TYR A 424 15.75 -12.86 50.50
CA TYR A 424 14.46 -12.18 50.35
C TYR A 424 14.42 -11.19 49.16
N PRO A 425 14.71 -11.62 47.93
CA PRO A 425 14.66 -10.75 46.75
C PRO A 425 13.31 -10.04 46.55
N GLU A 426 12.22 -10.74 46.89
CA GLU A 426 10.84 -10.26 46.75
C GLU A 426 10.57 -8.98 47.55
N LEU A 427 11.25 -8.79 48.70
CA LEU A 427 11.07 -7.63 49.56
C LEU A 427 11.47 -6.31 48.87
N CYS A 428 12.39 -6.34 47.91
CA CYS A 428 12.74 -5.14 47.15
C CYS A 428 11.55 -4.62 46.34
N ILE A 429 10.79 -5.51 45.70
CA ILE A 429 9.60 -5.16 44.90
C ILE A 429 8.50 -4.69 45.85
N GLU A 430 8.32 -5.38 46.98
CA GLU A 430 7.36 -4.99 48.01
C GLU A 430 7.56 -3.56 48.52
N LEU A 431 8.80 -3.22 48.88
CA LEU A 431 9.09 -1.89 49.41
C LEU A 431 8.91 -0.80 48.34
N LYS A 432 9.21 -1.08 47.06
CA LYS A 432 8.92 -0.15 45.94
C LYS A 432 7.40 0.03 45.75
N ASN A 433 6.64 -1.06 45.81
CA ASN A 433 5.17 -1.00 45.76
C ASN A 433 4.60 -0.19 46.92
N LEU A 434 5.12 -0.39 48.14
CA LEU A 434 4.72 0.38 49.32
C LEU A 434 5.04 1.87 49.13
N TYR A 435 6.24 2.20 48.63
CA TYR A 435 6.63 3.58 48.35
C TYR A 435 5.69 4.24 47.34
N VAL A 436 5.36 3.56 46.24
CA VAL A 436 4.43 4.09 45.24
C VAL A 436 3.06 4.31 45.86
N ALA A 437 2.51 3.34 46.59
CA ALA A 437 1.20 3.45 47.24
C ALA A 437 1.13 4.62 48.23
N VAL A 438 2.16 4.77 49.08
CA VAL A 438 2.25 5.86 50.07
C VAL A 438 2.32 7.24 49.39
N THR A 439 3.06 7.35 48.28
CA THR A 439 3.24 8.62 47.55
C THR A 439 2.05 9.00 46.68
N ARG A 440 0.98 8.19 46.60
CA ARG A 440 -0.26 8.59 45.91
C ARG A 440 -1.10 9.58 46.74
N SER A 441 -0.85 9.66 48.04
CA SER A 441 -1.63 10.46 48.99
C SER A 441 -1.11 11.91 49.07
N ARG A 442 -1.99 12.87 48.86
CA ARG A 442 -1.71 14.31 49.00
C ARG A 442 -2.07 14.88 50.38
N GLU A 443 -3.01 14.26 51.10
CA GLU A 443 -3.43 14.69 52.44
C GLU A 443 -3.37 13.55 53.47
N MET A 444 -4.26 12.56 53.37
CA MET A 444 -4.41 11.50 54.38
C MET A 444 -4.14 10.11 53.83
N LEU A 445 -3.28 9.36 54.52
CA LEU A 445 -3.02 7.95 54.27
C LEU A 445 -3.64 7.09 55.38
N TYR A 446 -4.55 6.22 54.99
CA TYR A 446 -5.14 5.19 55.84
C TYR A 446 -4.64 3.82 55.38
N VAL A 447 -4.07 3.03 56.29
CA VAL A 447 -3.65 1.65 56.03
C VAL A 447 -4.58 0.72 56.79
N ILE A 448 -5.28 -0.16 56.10
CA ILE A 448 -6.29 -1.05 56.69
C ILE A 448 -5.81 -2.47 56.53
N GLU A 449 -5.57 -3.14 57.66
CA GLU A 449 -4.96 -4.47 57.71
C GLU A 449 -5.85 -5.41 58.52
N SER A 450 -6.26 -6.51 57.89
CA SER A 450 -7.12 -7.52 58.49
C SER A 450 -6.40 -8.35 59.56
N GLU A 451 -5.11 -8.64 59.37
CA GLU A 451 -4.33 -9.41 60.34
C GLU A 451 -3.44 -8.51 61.22
N VAL A 452 -3.72 -8.47 62.52
CA VAL A 452 -2.92 -7.72 63.50
C VAL A 452 -1.44 -8.12 63.47
N ILE A 453 -1.16 -9.41 63.25
CA ILE A 453 0.19 -9.95 63.19
C ILE A 453 0.98 -9.41 61.98
N ALA A 454 0.29 -9.06 60.88
CA ALA A 454 0.93 -8.52 59.68
C ALA A 454 1.44 -7.09 59.88
N VAL A 455 0.84 -6.34 60.81
CA VAL A 455 1.22 -4.96 61.16
C VAL A 455 2.44 -4.89 62.09
N HIS A 456 2.76 -5.96 62.81
CA HIS A 456 3.84 -5.95 63.81
C HIS A 456 5.24 -5.53 63.28
N PRO A 457 5.66 -5.89 62.05
CA PRO A 457 6.88 -5.36 61.46
C PRO A 457 6.86 -3.83 61.29
N LEU A 458 5.73 -3.28 60.82
CA LEU A 458 5.52 -1.84 60.65
C LEU A 458 5.56 -1.12 62.00
N GLU A 459 4.86 -1.66 63.00
CA GLU A 459 4.86 -1.17 64.38
C GLU A 459 6.27 -1.14 64.98
N THR A 460 7.03 -2.23 64.80
CA THR A 460 8.42 -2.32 65.26
C THR A 460 9.32 -1.27 64.62
N MET A 461 9.16 -1.01 63.32
CA MET A 461 10.03 -0.13 62.57
C MET A 461 9.68 1.35 62.78
N TRP A 462 8.39 1.70 62.72
CA TRP A 462 7.92 3.09 62.58
C TRP A 462 6.72 3.45 63.48
N GLY A 463 6.26 2.54 64.36
CA GLY A 463 5.16 2.79 65.30
C GLY A 463 5.56 3.56 66.56
N LEU A 464 4.63 3.69 67.50
CA LEU A 464 4.76 4.44 68.77
C LEU A 464 5.93 3.99 69.66
N GLY A 465 6.36 2.73 69.56
CA GLY A 465 7.51 2.18 70.29
C GLY A 465 8.88 2.51 69.70
N SER A 466 8.92 3.20 68.55
CA SER A 466 10.16 3.67 67.92
C SER A 466 10.59 5.03 68.48
N GLY A 467 11.87 5.38 68.38
CA GLY A 467 12.37 6.70 68.82
C GLY A 467 11.90 7.90 67.97
N ASP A 468 11.20 7.64 66.87
CA ASP A 468 10.69 8.61 65.89
C ASP A 468 9.39 8.04 65.28
N PRO A 469 8.25 8.07 66.00
CA PRO A 469 7.01 7.46 65.56
C PRO A 469 6.38 8.23 64.40
N ILE A 470 6.08 7.50 63.33
CA ILE A 470 5.60 8.09 62.07
C ILE A 470 4.16 7.69 61.78
N VAL A 471 3.75 6.48 62.20
CA VAL A 471 2.39 5.96 62.00
C VAL A 471 1.63 5.89 63.32
N ASP A 472 0.34 6.21 63.28
CA ASP A 472 -0.60 6.01 64.38
C ASP A 472 -1.33 4.66 64.17
N ILE A 473 -1.35 3.77 65.16
CA ILE A 473 -1.90 2.41 65.01
C ILE A 473 -3.13 2.29 65.90
N VAL A 474 -4.27 2.00 65.28
CA VAL A 474 -5.57 1.87 65.93
C VAL A 474 -6.02 0.42 65.82
N THR A 475 -6.43 -0.16 66.95
CA THR A 475 -6.97 -1.54 67.02
C THR A 475 -8.47 -1.52 67.38
N PRO A 476 -9.22 -2.63 67.23
CA PRO A 476 -10.65 -2.66 67.53
C PRO A 476 -11.00 -2.32 68.98
N ASP A 477 -10.08 -2.57 69.91
CA ASP A 477 -10.24 -2.29 71.35
C ASP A 477 -9.72 -0.88 71.75
N ASP A 478 -9.27 -0.07 70.77
CA ASP A 478 -8.71 1.25 71.03
C ASP A 478 -9.80 2.26 71.42
N PRO A 479 -9.67 2.98 72.56
CA PRO A 479 -10.66 3.97 72.99
C PRO A 479 -10.79 5.16 72.03
N THR A 480 -9.80 5.42 71.18
CA THR A 480 -9.79 6.51 70.19
C THR A 480 -10.40 6.13 68.83
N LEU A 481 -10.79 4.86 68.64
CA LEU A 481 -11.29 4.34 67.37
C LEU A 481 -12.40 5.21 66.75
N GLN A 482 -13.41 5.57 67.54
CA GLN A 482 -14.53 6.37 67.03
C GLN A 482 -14.06 7.76 66.59
N THR A 483 -13.19 8.40 67.37
CA THR A 483 -12.61 9.71 67.02
C THR A 483 -11.81 9.63 65.72
N ARG A 484 -11.00 8.57 65.54
CA ARG A 484 -10.21 8.36 64.32
C ARG A 484 -11.06 8.06 63.09
N LEU A 485 -12.21 7.41 63.26
CA LEU A 485 -13.16 7.18 62.18
C LEU A 485 -13.93 8.46 61.81
N ASP A 486 -14.28 9.29 62.80
CA ASP A 486 -14.95 10.58 62.58
C ASP A 486 -14.01 11.62 61.90
N GLU A 487 -12.68 11.47 62.02
CA GLU A 487 -11.68 12.28 61.31
C GLU A 487 -11.63 11.99 59.80
N ILE A 488 -12.17 10.85 59.35
CA ILE A 488 -12.19 10.48 57.93
C ILE A 488 -13.23 11.36 57.21
N LYS A 489 -12.76 12.15 56.23
CA LYS A 489 -13.61 13.00 55.41
C LYS A 489 -14.65 12.15 54.66
N GLN A 490 -15.93 12.52 54.77
CA GLN A 490 -16.98 11.90 53.97
C GLN A 490 -16.87 12.34 52.51
N GLY A 491 -16.98 11.37 51.59
CA GLY A 491 -16.72 11.52 50.16
C GLY A 491 -17.81 12.24 49.35
N GLN A 492 -18.16 13.47 49.75
CA GLN A 492 -19.10 14.29 49.00
C GLN A 492 -18.41 15.01 47.85
N SER A 493 -18.39 14.38 46.67
CA SER A 493 -17.89 15.01 45.45
C SER A 493 -19.00 15.45 44.51
N GLN A 494 -18.82 16.61 43.89
CA GLN A 494 -19.72 17.17 42.91
C GLN A 494 -19.58 16.45 41.56
N PRO A 495 -20.61 16.45 40.69
CA PRO A 495 -20.53 15.80 39.38
C PRO A 495 -19.36 16.26 38.49
N HIS A 496 -18.93 17.52 38.61
CA HIS A 496 -17.81 18.05 37.84
C HIS A 496 -16.46 17.46 38.27
N GLU A 497 -16.24 17.25 39.57
CA GLU A 497 -15.02 16.62 40.11
C GLU A 497 -14.93 15.15 39.65
N TRP A 498 -16.06 14.43 39.67
CA TRP A 498 -16.12 13.08 39.12
C TRP A 498 -15.81 13.04 37.62
N LYS A 499 -16.26 14.05 36.86
CA LYS A 499 -15.96 14.14 35.44
C LYS A 499 -14.48 14.42 35.20
N GLU A 500 -13.89 15.34 35.95
CA GLU A 500 -12.45 15.68 35.88
C GLU A 500 -11.58 14.44 36.19
N LYS A 501 -11.91 13.70 37.25
CA LYS A 501 -11.24 12.43 37.54
C LYS A 501 -11.44 11.39 36.44
N GLY A 502 -12.64 11.35 35.85
CA GLY A 502 -12.92 10.51 34.70
C GLY A 502 -12.08 10.86 33.47
N ASP A 503 -11.88 12.16 33.21
CA ASP A 503 -11.03 12.68 32.13
C ASP A 503 -9.55 12.28 32.38
N GLU A 504 -9.07 12.35 33.62
CA GLU A 504 -7.73 11.86 34.02
C GLU A 504 -7.55 10.36 33.71
N PHE A 505 -8.47 9.50 34.18
CA PHE A 505 -8.45 8.07 33.90
C PHE A 505 -8.54 7.76 32.40
N PHE A 506 -9.37 8.49 31.66
CA PHE A 506 -9.54 8.31 30.23
C PHE A 506 -8.24 8.59 29.47
N ASN A 507 -7.54 9.67 29.84
CA ASN A 507 -6.24 10.04 29.25
C ASN A 507 -5.17 8.99 29.53
N GLN A 508 -5.21 8.35 30.70
CA GLN A 508 -4.35 7.21 31.05
C GLN A 508 -4.81 5.87 30.45
N ARG A 509 -5.87 5.87 29.62
CA ARG A 509 -6.47 4.68 28.97
C ARG A 509 -7.03 3.65 29.95
N MET A 510 -7.35 4.08 31.17
CA MET A 510 -7.99 3.30 32.23
C MET A 510 -9.52 3.40 32.10
N TYR A 511 -10.05 2.84 31.00
CA TYR A 511 -11.44 3.05 30.60
C TYR A 511 -12.45 2.46 31.59
N GLU A 512 -12.12 1.39 32.30
CA GLU A 512 -12.98 0.82 33.34
C GLU A 512 -13.22 1.83 34.49
N GLN A 513 -12.14 2.42 34.99
CA GLN A 513 -12.19 3.44 36.05
C GLN A 513 -12.83 4.74 35.56
N ALA A 514 -12.51 5.17 34.34
CA ALA A 514 -13.16 6.33 33.72
C ALA A 514 -14.68 6.11 33.59
N THR A 515 -15.12 4.90 33.23
CA THR A 515 -16.54 4.55 33.17
C THR A 515 -17.22 4.73 34.53
N TYR A 516 -16.58 4.29 35.61
CA TYR A 516 -17.07 4.47 36.98
C TYR A 516 -17.26 5.96 37.30
N CYS A 517 -16.22 6.77 37.08
CA CYS A 517 -16.25 8.21 37.34
C CYS A 517 -17.32 8.94 36.51
N TYR A 518 -17.45 8.65 35.22
CA TYR A 518 -18.46 9.28 34.37
C TYR A 518 -19.89 8.87 34.73
N LYS A 519 -20.12 7.63 35.18
CA LYS A 519 -21.43 7.22 35.72
C LYS A 519 -21.76 8.00 36.99
N ARG A 520 -20.80 8.19 37.91
CA ARG A 520 -20.97 9.01 39.13
C ARG A 520 -21.22 10.47 38.80
N ALA A 521 -20.61 10.99 37.73
CA ALA A 521 -20.88 12.32 37.19
C ALA A 521 -22.24 12.45 36.47
N GLY A 522 -22.97 11.36 36.25
CA GLY A 522 -24.22 11.33 35.46
C GLY A 522 -24.01 11.50 33.95
N ASN A 523 -22.77 11.35 33.45
CA ASN A 523 -22.44 11.51 32.04
C ASN A 523 -22.43 10.17 31.30
N THR A 524 -23.60 9.78 30.80
CA THR A 524 -23.78 8.51 30.08
C THR A 524 -23.03 8.43 28.76
N ILE A 525 -22.88 9.56 28.05
CA ILE A 525 -22.18 9.61 26.75
C ILE A 525 -20.70 9.30 26.92
N LEU A 526 -20.05 9.87 27.94
CA LEU A 526 -18.63 9.60 28.23
C LEU A 526 -18.43 8.19 28.79
N ALA A 527 -19.37 7.67 29.58
CA ALA A 527 -19.36 6.27 30.02
C ALA A 527 -19.48 5.30 28.83
N ASP A 528 -20.37 5.55 27.88
CA ASP A 528 -20.51 4.77 26.65
C ASP A 528 -19.26 4.87 25.76
N LEU A 529 -18.59 6.02 25.75
CA LEU A 529 -17.32 6.21 25.04
C LEU A 529 -16.20 5.34 25.63
N CYS A 530 -16.14 5.22 26.95
CA CYS A 530 -15.22 4.31 27.63
C CYS A 530 -15.54 2.86 27.29
N LYS A 531 -16.81 2.47 27.35
CA LYS A 531 -17.26 1.14 26.95
C LYS A 531 -16.86 0.83 25.51
N ALA A 532 -17.07 1.75 24.57
CA ALA A 532 -16.63 1.59 23.19
C ALA A 532 -15.12 1.31 23.08
N SER A 533 -14.32 2.02 23.87
CA SER A 533 -12.85 1.90 23.89
C SER A 533 -12.39 0.57 24.53
N ILE A 534 -13.13 0.05 25.51
CA ILE A 534 -12.92 -1.29 26.08
C ILE A 534 -13.20 -2.37 25.02
N GLU A 535 -14.33 -2.29 24.31
CA GLU A 535 -14.68 -3.25 23.26
C GLU A 535 -13.64 -3.22 22.12
N GLU A 536 -13.18 -2.04 21.69
CA GLU A 536 -12.09 -1.90 20.71
C GLU A 536 -10.80 -2.59 21.19
N ARG A 537 -10.39 -2.36 22.44
CA ARG A 537 -9.21 -3.00 23.05
C ARG A 537 -9.36 -4.52 23.11
N ASN A 538 -10.53 -5.02 23.50
CA ASN A 538 -10.81 -6.46 23.56
C ASN A 538 -10.73 -7.09 22.17
N GLY A 539 -11.23 -6.42 21.13
CA GLY A 539 -11.07 -6.86 19.74
C GLY A 539 -9.60 -6.88 19.30
N ARG A 540 -8.86 -5.81 19.60
CA ARG A 540 -7.44 -5.65 19.26
C ARG A 540 -6.54 -6.73 19.85
N ASP A 541 -6.83 -7.18 21.06
CA ASP A 541 -5.99 -8.16 21.77
C ASP A 541 -6.02 -9.56 21.13
N ILE A 542 -7.04 -9.86 20.33
CA ILE A 542 -7.26 -11.19 19.75
C ILE A 542 -7.35 -11.19 18.22
N ILE A 543 -7.35 -10.02 17.56
CA ILE A 543 -7.56 -9.91 16.11
C ILE A 543 -6.51 -10.63 15.26
N SER A 544 -5.27 -10.73 15.76
CA SER A 544 -4.19 -11.41 15.04
C SER A 544 -4.26 -12.95 15.14
N ASP A 545 -5.04 -13.50 16.06
CA ASP A 545 -5.27 -14.95 16.16
C ASP A 545 -6.38 -15.35 15.16
N PRO A 546 -6.06 -16.13 14.11
CA PRO A 546 -7.05 -16.51 13.10
C PRO A 546 -8.26 -17.26 13.67
N ASN A 547 -8.08 -17.97 14.80
CA ASN A 547 -9.17 -18.71 15.44
C ASN A 547 -10.14 -17.79 16.19
N CYS A 548 -9.70 -16.59 16.54
CA CYS A 548 -10.46 -15.61 17.31
C CYS A 548 -11.07 -14.50 16.43
N TRP A 549 -10.85 -14.53 15.12
CA TRP A 549 -11.31 -13.49 14.18
C TRP A 549 -12.81 -13.17 14.32
N VAL A 550 -13.67 -14.19 14.48
CA VAL A 550 -15.12 -13.99 14.64
C VAL A 550 -15.45 -13.22 15.92
N ALA A 551 -14.78 -13.55 17.03
CA ALA A 551 -14.94 -12.84 18.29
C ALA A 551 -14.38 -11.41 18.21
N ALA A 552 -13.19 -11.24 17.62
CA ALA A 552 -12.59 -9.93 17.37
C ALA A 552 -13.54 -9.03 16.57
N LYS A 553 -14.11 -9.56 15.48
CA LYS A 553 -15.07 -8.86 14.63
C LYS A 553 -16.31 -8.42 15.42
N LYS A 554 -16.83 -9.27 16.31
CA LYS A 554 -17.98 -8.91 17.16
C LYS A 554 -17.64 -7.73 18.08
N TYR A 555 -16.47 -7.74 18.72
CA TYR A 555 -16.01 -6.65 19.57
C TYR A 555 -15.88 -5.33 18.82
N TYR A 556 -15.24 -5.32 17.64
CA TYR A 556 -15.11 -4.10 16.83
C TYR A 556 -16.45 -3.58 16.30
N LEU A 557 -17.40 -4.44 15.94
CA LEU A 557 -18.73 -4.01 15.53
C LEU A 557 -19.50 -3.35 16.68
N GLU A 558 -19.40 -3.90 17.89
CA GLU A 558 -20.02 -3.29 19.07
C GLU A 558 -19.32 -1.97 19.45
N ALA A 559 -17.99 -1.92 19.39
CA ALA A 559 -17.22 -0.69 19.58
C ALA A 559 -17.65 0.40 18.58
N ALA A 560 -17.75 0.06 17.28
CA ALA A 560 -18.20 0.99 16.25
C ALA A 560 -19.62 1.51 16.51
N ARG A 561 -20.54 0.63 16.94
CA ARG A 561 -21.92 1.01 17.30
C ARG A 561 -21.93 2.02 18.45
N LEU A 562 -21.16 1.78 19.51
CA LEU A 562 -21.06 2.67 20.67
C LEU A 562 -20.39 4.00 20.30
N PHE A 563 -19.26 3.98 19.56
CA PHE A 563 -18.60 5.20 19.10
C PHE A 563 -19.50 6.08 18.24
N ARG A 564 -20.34 5.48 17.38
CA ARG A 564 -21.35 6.24 16.63
C ARG A 564 -22.40 6.87 17.56
N GLY A 565 -22.84 6.16 18.59
CA GLY A 565 -23.73 6.70 19.63
C GLY A 565 -23.13 7.91 20.35
N CYS A 566 -21.81 7.91 20.56
CA CYS A 566 -21.06 9.00 21.18
C CYS A 566 -20.60 10.10 20.20
N GLN A 567 -21.07 10.10 18.94
CA GLN A 567 -20.65 11.07 17.90
C GLN A 567 -19.13 11.08 17.63
N LYS A 568 -18.48 9.91 17.75
CA LYS A 568 -17.06 9.71 17.43
C LYS A 568 -16.92 8.87 16.17
N GLU A 569 -17.30 9.43 15.02
CA GLU A 569 -17.37 8.63 13.78
C GLU A 569 -16.00 8.20 13.26
N ASP A 570 -14.93 8.96 13.52
CA ASP A 570 -13.58 8.56 13.14
C ASP A 570 -13.12 7.29 13.86
N LYS A 571 -13.45 7.15 15.15
CA LYS A 571 -13.16 5.91 15.90
C LYS A 571 -14.00 4.73 15.40
N ALA A 572 -15.27 4.97 15.07
CA ALA A 572 -16.12 3.94 14.47
C ALA A 572 -15.58 3.48 13.09
N LEU A 573 -15.07 4.43 12.30
CA LEU A 573 -14.45 4.15 11.01
C LEU A 573 -13.18 3.31 11.16
N ASN A 574 -12.32 3.65 12.13
CA ASN A 574 -11.13 2.86 12.46
C ASN A 574 -11.49 1.42 12.88
N CYS A 575 -12.62 1.24 13.58
CA CYS A 575 -13.12 -0.09 13.92
C CYS A 575 -13.45 -0.89 12.65
N TYR A 576 -14.22 -0.34 11.71
CA TYR A 576 -14.55 -1.02 10.46
C TYR A 576 -13.32 -1.32 9.59
N GLU A 577 -12.36 -0.39 9.54
CA GLU A 577 -11.08 -0.59 8.85
C GLU A 577 -10.27 -1.74 9.46
N SER A 578 -10.25 -1.85 10.79
CA SER A 578 -9.50 -2.88 11.52
C SER A 578 -9.99 -4.29 11.14
N ILE A 579 -11.30 -4.45 10.95
CA ILE A 579 -11.94 -5.72 10.56
C ILE A 579 -12.18 -5.87 9.05
N GLN A 580 -11.67 -4.94 8.25
CA GLN A 580 -11.82 -4.92 6.78
C GLN A 580 -13.28 -4.90 6.29
N GLU A 581 -14.21 -4.37 7.09
CA GLU A 581 -15.61 -4.14 6.71
C GLU A 581 -15.71 -2.85 5.87
N TYR A 582 -15.05 -2.86 4.71
CA TYR A 582 -14.92 -1.68 3.85
C TYR A 582 -16.26 -1.19 3.31
N GLN A 583 -17.27 -2.06 3.20
CA GLN A 583 -18.62 -1.63 2.83
C GLN A 583 -19.20 -0.69 3.88
N MET A 584 -19.15 -1.07 5.16
CA MET A 584 -19.64 -0.24 6.28
C MET A 584 -18.82 1.04 6.45
N ALA A 585 -17.49 0.94 6.29
CA ALA A 585 -16.60 2.10 6.27
C ALA A 585 -16.96 3.10 5.16
N GLY A 586 -17.21 2.60 3.95
CA GLY A 586 -17.62 3.40 2.79
C GLY A 586 -18.97 4.09 3.00
N ASP A 587 -19.95 3.35 3.52
CA ASP A 587 -21.29 3.89 3.80
C ASP A 587 -21.24 4.98 4.89
N LEU A 588 -20.44 4.79 5.96
CA LEU A 588 -20.22 5.82 6.98
C LEU A 588 -19.55 7.08 6.41
N CYS A 589 -18.48 6.93 5.60
CA CYS A 589 -17.85 8.09 4.96
C CYS A 589 -18.78 8.82 3.99
N GLU A 590 -19.64 8.09 3.27
CA GLU A 590 -20.65 8.70 2.40
C GLU A 590 -21.68 9.49 3.21
N GLU A 591 -22.13 8.99 4.36
CA GLU A 591 -22.98 9.73 5.30
C GLU A 591 -22.29 11.00 5.79
N LEU A 592 -21.02 10.91 6.22
CA LEU A 592 -20.24 12.03 6.73
C LEU A 592 -19.98 13.11 5.65
N SER A 593 -19.82 12.71 4.39
CA SER A 593 -19.64 13.65 3.27
C SER A 593 -20.85 14.58 3.02
N LYS A 594 -22.02 14.22 3.55
CA LYS A 594 -23.24 15.02 3.41
C LYS A 594 -23.36 16.12 4.48
N ILE A 595 -22.53 16.08 5.52
CA ILE A 595 -22.55 17.04 6.62
C ILE A 595 -21.77 18.30 6.21
N PRO A 596 -22.39 19.51 6.18
CA PRO A 596 -21.72 20.73 5.70
C PRO A 596 -20.48 21.14 6.50
N ALA A 597 -20.38 20.75 7.77
CA ALA A 597 -19.29 21.11 8.67
C ALA A 597 -18.02 20.24 8.51
N LYS A 598 -18.07 19.12 7.78
CA LYS A 598 -16.91 18.24 7.56
C LYS A 598 -16.31 18.48 6.17
N GLU A 599 -15.01 18.24 6.00
CA GLU A 599 -14.32 18.33 4.70
C GLU A 599 -14.92 17.33 3.69
N LYS A 600 -15.96 17.79 2.99
CA LYS A 600 -16.80 16.97 2.10
C LYS A 600 -15.97 16.16 1.10
N ASP A 601 -14.96 16.77 0.50
CA ASP A 601 -14.14 16.12 -0.52
C ASP A 601 -13.24 15.02 0.07
N ASN A 602 -12.74 15.19 1.29
CA ASN A 602 -11.92 14.21 1.99
C ASN A 602 -12.71 12.94 2.32
N TYR A 603 -13.89 13.09 2.93
CA TYR A 603 -14.78 11.95 3.22
C TYR A 603 -15.34 11.29 1.96
N THR A 604 -15.63 12.06 0.90
CA THR A 604 -16.04 11.51 -0.39
C THR A 604 -14.94 10.64 -0.99
N LEU A 605 -13.67 11.07 -0.89
CA LEU A 605 -12.52 10.32 -1.38
C LEU A 605 -12.33 9.02 -0.58
N ARG A 606 -12.38 9.10 0.74
CA ARG A 606 -12.31 7.93 1.62
C ARG A 606 -13.43 6.93 1.31
N ALA A 607 -14.68 7.40 1.17
CA ALA A 607 -15.81 6.56 0.78
C ALA A 607 -15.56 5.83 -0.54
N ALA A 608 -15.09 6.55 -1.57
CA ALA A 608 -14.77 5.98 -2.88
C ALA A 608 -13.70 4.88 -2.78
N ASN A 609 -12.63 5.12 -2.02
CA ASN A 609 -11.56 4.15 -1.80
C ASN A 609 -12.05 2.90 -1.04
N TYR A 610 -12.91 3.05 -0.02
CA TYR A 610 -13.49 1.91 0.68
C TYR A 610 -14.44 1.11 -0.21
N PHE A 611 -15.32 1.74 -0.99
CA PHE A 611 -16.17 1.01 -1.93
C PHE A 611 -15.36 0.28 -3.01
N MET A 612 -14.24 0.87 -3.46
CA MET A 612 -13.31 0.22 -4.40
C MET A 612 -12.69 -1.05 -3.79
N SER A 613 -12.37 -1.01 -2.49
CA SER A 613 -11.81 -2.13 -1.73
C SER A 613 -12.87 -3.20 -1.38
N ALA A 614 -14.11 -2.79 -1.10
CA ALA A 614 -15.26 -3.66 -0.86
C ALA A 614 -15.77 -4.38 -2.13
N GLY A 615 -15.28 -4.01 -3.33
CA GLY A 615 -15.75 -4.54 -4.60
C GLY A 615 -17.01 -3.84 -5.16
N ALA A 616 -17.54 -2.83 -4.47
CA ALA A 616 -18.62 -1.96 -4.94
C ALA A 616 -18.10 -0.91 -5.96
N VAL A 617 -17.42 -1.37 -7.01
CA VAL A 617 -16.63 -0.53 -7.93
C VAL A 617 -17.46 0.53 -8.66
N LEU A 618 -18.71 0.22 -9.03
CA LEU A 618 -19.60 1.19 -9.67
C LEU A 618 -19.88 2.40 -8.77
N LYS A 619 -20.15 2.15 -7.48
CA LYS A 619 -20.40 3.20 -6.48
C LYS A 619 -19.14 4.05 -6.28
N ALA A 620 -17.96 3.41 -6.22
CA ALA A 620 -16.68 4.10 -6.16
C ALA A 620 -16.43 5.01 -7.38
N ILE A 621 -16.70 4.52 -8.60
CA ILE A 621 -16.55 5.29 -9.85
C ILE A 621 -17.41 6.56 -9.82
N GLU A 622 -18.66 6.48 -9.34
CA GLU A 622 -19.53 7.65 -9.25
C GLU A 622 -18.99 8.72 -8.30
N LEU A 623 -18.42 8.32 -7.17
CA LEU A 623 -17.80 9.24 -6.22
C LEU A 623 -16.50 9.84 -6.78
N PHE A 624 -15.63 9.05 -7.42
CA PHE A 624 -14.43 9.57 -8.08
C PHE A 624 -14.76 10.56 -9.20
N LYS A 625 -15.85 10.34 -9.94
CA LYS A 625 -16.36 11.30 -10.94
C LYS A 625 -16.78 12.63 -10.31
N LYS A 626 -17.45 12.61 -9.15
CA LYS A 626 -17.84 13.83 -8.42
C LYS A 626 -16.61 14.63 -7.97
N LEU A 627 -15.52 13.94 -7.61
CA LEU A 627 -14.26 14.55 -7.19
C LEU A 627 -13.34 14.98 -8.35
N GLY A 628 -13.67 14.65 -9.61
CA GLY A 628 -12.80 14.92 -10.75
C GLY A 628 -11.52 14.08 -10.80
N LEU A 629 -11.43 12.99 -10.04
CA LEU A 629 -10.27 12.09 -10.00
C LEU A 629 -10.32 11.10 -11.17
N HIS A 630 -9.93 11.57 -12.35
CA HIS A 630 -10.08 10.81 -13.59
C HIS A 630 -9.24 9.52 -13.66
N ASP A 631 -8.06 9.51 -13.03
CA ASP A 631 -7.19 8.35 -12.91
C ASP A 631 -7.88 7.19 -12.18
N ARG A 632 -8.48 7.48 -11.01
CA ARG A 632 -9.22 6.49 -10.22
C ARG A 632 -10.47 5.99 -10.93
N VAL A 633 -11.15 6.83 -11.70
CA VAL A 633 -12.30 6.41 -12.54
C VAL A 633 -11.86 5.42 -13.62
N ILE A 634 -10.74 5.70 -14.30
CA ILE A 634 -10.18 4.82 -15.33
C ILE A 634 -9.84 3.45 -14.70
N ASP A 635 -9.19 3.44 -13.55
CA ASP A 635 -8.83 2.21 -12.85
C ASP A 635 -10.06 1.42 -12.37
N GLY A 636 -11.11 2.10 -11.92
CA GLY A 636 -12.41 1.49 -11.61
C GLY A 636 -13.01 0.77 -12.82
N TYR A 637 -13.09 1.43 -13.98
CA TYR A 637 -13.62 0.79 -15.18
C TYR A 637 -12.78 -0.36 -15.70
N ARG A 638 -11.45 -0.29 -15.56
CA ARG A 638 -10.53 -1.39 -15.86
C ARG A 638 -10.76 -2.59 -14.95
N LYS A 639 -10.94 -2.36 -13.64
CA LYS A 639 -11.21 -3.43 -12.66
C LYS A 639 -12.51 -4.19 -12.99
N LEU A 640 -13.51 -3.51 -13.56
CA LEU A 640 -14.76 -4.13 -14.01
C LEU A 640 -14.69 -4.76 -15.42
N ASP A 641 -13.57 -4.62 -16.14
CA ASP A 641 -13.44 -4.88 -17.58
C ASP A 641 -14.57 -4.24 -18.43
N ASN A 642 -15.11 -3.11 -17.98
CA ASN A 642 -16.19 -2.40 -18.69
C ASN A 642 -15.59 -1.45 -19.74
N ARG A 643 -15.19 -2.04 -20.87
CA ARG A 643 -14.51 -1.35 -21.97
C ARG A 643 -15.39 -0.28 -22.63
N LYS A 644 -16.70 -0.54 -22.74
CA LYS A 644 -17.65 0.36 -23.41
C LYS A 644 -17.73 1.70 -22.68
N ASP A 645 -17.99 1.68 -21.38
CA ASP A 645 -18.15 2.90 -20.61
C ASP A 645 -16.81 3.63 -20.43
N LEU A 646 -15.69 2.89 -20.36
CA LEU A 646 -14.36 3.49 -20.33
C LEU A 646 -14.08 4.30 -21.59
N ILE A 647 -14.39 3.78 -22.77
CA ILE A 647 -14.21 4.52 -24.04
C ILE A 647 -15.07 5.79 -24.03
N HIS A 648 -16.35 5.68 -23.67
CA HIS A 648 -17.24 6.84 -23.59
C HIS A 648 -16.73 7.89 -22.60
N TYR A 649 -16.19 7.45 -21.46
CA TYR A 649 -15.62 8.34 -20.45
C TYR A 649 -14.36 9.06 -20.96
N LEU A 650 -13.44 8.35 -21.62
CA LEU A 650 -12.24 8.93 -22.23
C LEU A 650 -12.59 9.96 -23.30
N ILE A 651 -13.59 9.66 -24.16
CA ILE A 651 -14.06 10.61 -25.18
C ILE A 651 -14.62 11.88 -24.51
N LYS A 652 -15.49 11.71 -23.51
CA LYS A 652 -16.18 12.83 -22.85
C LYS A 652 -15.24 13.76 -22.09
N TYR A 653 -14.24 13.21 -21.39
CA TYR A 653 -13.35 13.96 -20.49
C TYR A 653 -11.94 14.15 -21.07
N LYS A 654 -11.72 13.96 -22.37
CA LYS A 654 -10.41 14.04 -23.04
C LYS A 654 -9.56 15.26 -22.65
N LYS A 655 -10.19 16.43 -22.45
CA LYS A 655 -9.49 17.69 -22.11
C LYS A 655 -9.08 17.80 -20.63
N ASN A 656 -9.72 17.02 -19.75
CA ASN A 656 -9.52 17.09 -18.29
C ASN A 656 -8.58 15.99 -17.78
N ILE A 657 -8.35 14.95 -18.57
CA ILE A 657 -7.45 13.84 -18.24
C ILE A 657 -6.02 14.23 -18.61
N ASP A 658 -5.06 13.90 -17.75
CA ASP A 658 -3.63 14.05 -18.07
C ASP A 658 -3.29 13.36 -19.39
N SER A 659 -2.53 14.06 -20.24
CA SER A 659 -2.20 13.62 -21.60
C SER A 659 -1.45 12.28 -21.65
N LYS A 660 -0.54 12.03 -20.70
CA LYS A 660 0.21 10.76 -20.65
C LYS A 660 -0.70 9.62 -20.22
N LEU A 661 -1.52 9.86 -19.20
CA LEU A 661 -2.49 8.88 -18.71
C LEU A 661 -3.53 8.53 -19.78
N PHE A 662 -4.06 9.54 -20.48
CA PHE A 662 -4.99 9.35 -21.59
C PHE A 662 -4.36 8.49 -22.69
N ASN A 663 -3.19 8.87 -23.21
CA ASN A 663 -2.53 8.15 -24.31
C ASN A 663 -2.19 6.70 -23.93
N ARG A 664 -1.66 6.48 -22.72
CA ARG A 664 -1.37 5.13 -22.22
C ARG A 664 -2.64 4.28 -22.13
N THR A 665 -3.72 4.86 -21.61
CA THR A 665 -5.00 4.15 -21.44
C THR A 665 -5.65 3.83 -22.77
N SER A 666 -5.68 4.79 -23.69
CA SER A 666 -6.19 4.63 -25.05
C SER A 666 -5.44 3.55 -25.82
N ARG A 667 -4.10 3.49 -25.70
CA ARG A 667 -3.28 2.41 -26.29
C ARG A 667 -3.63 1.04 -25.73
N ILE A 668 -3.67 0.90 -24.40
CA ILE A 668 -3.97 -0.38 -23.75
C ILE A 668 -5.36 -0.90 -24.15
N ILE A 669 -6.37 -0.03 -24.13
CA ILE A 669 -7.75 -0.45 -24.46
C ILE A 669 -7.90 -0.80 -25.94
N ALA A 670 -7.26 -0.03 -26.84
CA ALA A 670 -7.27 -0.34 -28.27
C ALA A 670 -6.57 -1.68 -28.54
N LEU A 671 -5.38 -1.92 -28.00
CA LEU A 671 -4.67 -3.21 -28.14
C LEU A 671 -5.52 -4.38 -27.60
N SER A 672 -6.16 -4.21 -26.45
CA SER A 672 -7.04 -5.24 -25.85
C SER A 672 -8.26 -5.56 -26.72
N ILE A 673 -8.87 -4.55 -27.34
CA ILE A 673 -10.05 -4.74 -28.22
C ILE A 673 -9.64 -5.39 -29.54
N PHE A 674 -8.55 -4.92 -30.16
CA PHE A 674 -8.11 -5.41 -31.48
C PHE A 674 -7.44 -6.80 -31.43
N SER A 675 -6.88 -7.19 -30.28
CA SER A 675 -6.39 -8.56 -30.07
C SER A 675 -7.51 -9.58 -29.80
N SER A 676 -8.71 -9.13 -29.44
CA SER A 676 -9.85 -10.00 -29.18
C SER A 676 -10.53 -10.44 -30.48
N LYS A 677 -10.63 -11.77 -30.69
CA LYS A 677 -11.28 -12.37 -31.87
C LYS A 677 -12.79 -12.06 -31.97
N ASN A 678 -13.43 -11.70 -30.85
CA ASN A 678 -14.89 -11.53 -30.73
C ASN A 678 -15.32 -10.07 -30.51
N ALA A 679 -14.42 -9.09 -30.62
CA ALA A 679 -14.81 -7.68 -30.46
C ALA A 679 -15.59 -7.19 -31.70
N GLY A 680 -16.86 -6.81 -31.50
CA GLY A 680 -17.70 -6.20 -32.53
C GLY A 680 -17.21 -4.82 -32.96
N ASP A 681 -17.60 -4.41 -34.17
CA ASP A 681 -17.21 -3.11 -34.76
C ASP A 681 -17.65 -1.90 -33.90
N ASP A 682 -18.70 -2.08 -33.11
CA ASP A 682 -19.26 -1.10 -32.18
C ASP A 682 -18.25 -0.63 -31.12
N LEU A 683 -17.26 -1.45 -30.76
CA LEU A 683 -16.19 -1.09 -29.83
C LEU A 683 -14.89 -0.73 -30.54
N LYS A 684 -14.62 -1.31 -31.72
CA LYS A 684 -13.40 -1.05 -32.49
C LYS A 684 -13.34 0.40 -33.01
N LYS A 685 -14.44 0.90 -33.59
CA LYS A 685 -14.48 2.26 -34.15
C LYS A 685 -14.27 3.35 -33.09
N PRO A 686 -14.96 3.32 -31.92
CA PRO A 686 -14.70 4.29 -30.87
C PRO A 686 -13.31 4.15 -30.25
N ALA A 687 -12.81 2.92 -30.07
CA ALA A 687 -11.49 2.68 -29.47
C ALA A 687 -10.34 3.21 -30.34
N ILE A 688 -10.40 3.03 -31.66
CA ILE A 688 -9.35 3.53 -32.55
C ILE A 688 -9.36 5.06 -32.64
N GLY A 689 -10.54 5.68 -32.57
CA GLY A 689 -10.68 7.14 -32.53
C GLY A 689 -10.08 7.81 -31.29
N LEU A 690 -9.71 7.04 -30.26
CA LEU A 690 -8.98 7.55 -29.09
C LEU A 690 -7.48 7.76 -29.35
N LEU A 691 -6.92 7.08 -30.35
CA LEU A 691 -5.49 7.09 -30.65
C LEU A 691 -5.11 8.26 -31.56
N SER A 692 -3.85 8.67 -31.50
CA SER A 692 -3.29 9.59 -32.50
C SER A 692 -3.20 8.92 -33.87
N GLU A 693 -3.20 9.70 -34.93
CA GLU A 693 -3.12 9.21 -36.32
C GLU A 693 -1.94 8.26 -36.56
N GLN A 694 -0.78 8.54 -35.97
CA GLN A 694 0.40 7.67 -36.05
C GLN A 694 0.19 6.33 -35.33
N GLU A 695 -0.47 6.36 -34.16
CA GLU A 695 -0.78 5.15 -33.39
C GLU A 695 -1.88 4.31 -34.06
N GLN A 696 -2.86 4.96 -34.71
CA GLN A 696 -3.87 4.28 -35.53
C GLN A 696 -3.21 3.51 -36.68
N GLU A 697 -2.29 4.16 -37.42
CA GLU A 697 -1.53 3.52 -38.49
C GLU A 697 -0.71 2.31 -37.98
N GLN A 698 0.03 2.48 -36.89
CA GLN A 698 0.81 1.38 -36.29
C GLN A 698 -0.07 0.19 -35.93
N LEU A 699 -1.23 0.45 -35.32
CA LEU A 699 -2.13 -0.60 -34.88
C LEU A 699 -2.79 -1.32 -36.06
N TYR A 700 -3.24 -0.59 -37.09
CA TYR A 700 -3.76 -1.21 -38.30
C TYR A 700 -2.72 -2.07 -39.03
N ARG A 701 -1.46 -1.61 -39.11
CA ARG A 701 -0.35 -2.40 -39.66
C ARG A 701 -0.09 -3.67 -38.85
N GLN A 702 -0.06 -3.56 -37.52
CA GLN A 702 0.21 -4.68 -36.62
C GLN A 702 -0.83 -5.79 -36.73
N PHE A 703 -2.11 -5.44 -36.83
CA PHE A 703 -3.22 -6.40 -36.90
C PHE A 703 -3.73 -6.69 -38.32
N LYS A 704 -3.05 -6.18 -39.36
CA LYS A 704 -3.35 -6.42 -40.79
C LYS A 704 -4.73 -5.93 -41.27
N PHE A 705 -5.23 -4.83 -40.70
CA PHE A 705 -6.44 -4.13 -41.17
C PHE A 705 -6.09 -3.17 -42.32
N LEU A 706 -5.74 -3.74 -43.48
CA LEU A 706 -5.14 -2.99 -44.60
C LEU A 706 -6.14 -2.10 -45.35
N ASP A 707 -7.43 -2.47 -45.36
CA ASP A 707 -8.49 -1.67 -45.96
C ASP A 707 -8.76 -0.39 -45.18
N GLU A 708 -8.88 -0.50 -43.86
CA GLU A 708 -9.05 0.62 -42.94
C GLU A 708 -7.80 1.52 -42.92
N LEU A 709 -6.60 0.92 -43.00
CA LEU A 709 -5.35 1.67 -43.15
C LEU A 709 -5.33 2.48 -44.45
N SER A 710 -5.74 1.88 -45.57
CA SER A 710 -5.85 2.60 -46.84
C SER A 710 -6.82 3.77 -46.74
N GLN A 711 -7.99 3.57 -46.12
CA GLN A 711 -8.98 4.64 -45.95
C GLN A 711 -8.44 5.78 -45.08
N LEU A 712 -7.72 5.45 -44.00
CA LEU A 712 -7.06 6.42 -43.13
C LEU A 712 -6.03 7.25 -43.91
N LEU A 713 -5.12 6.60 -44.66
CA LEU A 713 -4.09 7.28 -45.45
C LEU A 713 -4.70 8.22 -46.51
N VAL A 714 -5.79 7.78 -47.17
CA VAL A 714 -6.53 8.63 -48.13
C VAL A 714 -7.16 9.83 -47.43
N SER A 715 -7.76 9.63 -46.25
CA SER A 715 -8.37 10.74 -45.48
C SER A 715 -7.35 11.77 -44.99
N GLN A 716 -6.10 11.35 -44.76
CA GLN A 716 -4.98 12.21 -44.37
C GLN A 716 -4.32 12.94 -45.55
N GLY A 717 -4.79 12.70 -46.78
CA GLY A 717 -4.16 13.26 -47.98
C GLY A 717 -2.80 12.64 -48.32
N ARG A 718 -2.39 11.55 -47.63
CA ARG A 718 -1.17 10.78 -47.94
C ARG A 718 -1.45 9.78 -49.07
N LEU A 719 -1.79 10.34 -50.23
CA LEU A 719 -2.28 9.57 -51.38
C LEU A 719 -1.18 8.66 -51.94
N ALA A 720 0.09 9.09 -51.92
CA ALA A 720 1.23 8.27 -52.34
C ALA A 720 1.35 6.97 -51.51
N ASP A 721 1.31 7.07 -50.18
CA ASP A 721 1.42 5.91 -49.28
C ASP A 721 0.21 4.96 -49.44
N ALA A 722 -0.99 5.51 -49.62
CA ALA A 722 -2.19 4.73 -49.90
C ALA A 722 -2.11 4.01 -51.26
N ILE A 723 -1.58 4.68 -52.29
CA ILE A 723 -1.36 4.09 -53.61
C ILE A 723 -0.36 2.95 -53.51
N GLN A 724 0.78 3.15 -52.86
CA GLN A 724 1.78 2.09 -52.67
C GLN A 724 1.19 0.88 -51.94
N LEU A 725 0.46 1.10 -50.84
CA LEU A 725 -0.16 0.02 -50.07
C LEU A 725 -1.11 -0.81 -50.94
N ASN A 726 -2.05 -0.18 -51.65
CA ASN A 726 -3.01 -0.88 -52.50
C ASN A 726 -2.35 -1.50 -53.73
N PHE A 727 -1.29 -0.88 -54.26
CA PHE A 727 -0.51 -1.38 -55.38
C PHE A 727 0.20 -2.69 -55.02
N PHE A 728 0.82 -2.77 -53.83
CA PHE A 728 1.44 -4.02 -53.36
C PHE A 728 0.41 -5.11 -53.06
N GLU A 729 -0.78 -4.75 -52.56
CA GLU A 729 -1.88 -5.69 -52.32
C GLU A 729 -2.62 -6.11 -53.60
N GLY A 730 -2.29 -5.54 -54.77
CA GLY A 730 -2.93 -5.85 -56.05
C GLY A 730 -4.37 -5.33 -56.18
N LYS A 731 -4.74 -4.33 -55.38
CA LYS A 731 -6.06 -3.68 -55.33
C LYS A 731 -6.16 -2.57 -56.38
N TRP A 732 -6.12 -2.94 -57.66
CA TRP A 732 -5.99 -2.02 -58.79
C TRP A 732 -7.17 -1.05 -58.96
N LYS A 733 -8.37 -1.49 -58.57
CA LYS A 733 -9.59 -0.67 -58.62
C LYS A 733 -9.55 0.48 -57.61
N GLU A 734 -9.02 0.20 -56.42
CA GLU A 734 -8.80 1.15 -55.35
C GLU A 734 -7.66 2.12 -55.72
N VAL A 735 -6.54 1.62 -56.26
CA VAL A 735 -5.45 2.47 -56.80
C VAL A 735 -5.99 3.45 -57.84
N LYS A 736 -6.81 2.98 -58.79
CA LYS A 736 -7.47 3.84 -59.78
C LYS A 736 -8.31 4.92 -59.10
N SER A 737 -9.20 4.52 -58.19
CA SER A 737 -10.08 5.48 -57.50
C SER A 737 -9.31 6.54 -56.72
N ILE A 738 -8.10 6.23 -56.24
CA ILE A 738 -7.25 7.19 -55.53
C ILE A 738 -6.53 8.10 -56.53
N LEU A 739 -6.00 7.56 -57.65
CA LEU A 739 -5.40 8.35 -58.73
C LEU A 739 -6.38 9.36 -59.35
N ASP A 740 -7.64 8.96 -59.54
CA ASP A 740 -8.70 9.83 -60.08
C ASP A 740 -9.02 11.04 -59.18
N LYS A 741 -8.64 11.00 -57.89
CA LYS A 741 -8.92 12.05 -56.89
C LYS A 741 -7.80 13.08 -56.75
N ILE A 742 -6.65 12.90 -57.40
CA ILE A 742 -5.49 13.79 -57.25
C ILE A 742 -5.70 15.07 -58.11
N PRO A 743 -5.67 16.29 -57.53
CA PRO A 743 -5.84 17.54 -58.28
C PRO A 743 -4.66 17.90 -59.21
N PRO A 744 -4.87 18.72 -60.26
CA PRO A 744 -3.88 18.96 -61.32
C PRO A 744 -2.63 19.79 -60.98
N ALA A 745 -2.47 20.33 -59.78
CA ALA A 745 -1.31 21.18 -59.47
C ALA A 745 -1.05 21.35 -57.95
N ALA A 746 0.23 21.22 -57.59
CA ALA A 746 0.87 21.63 -56.34
C ALA A 746 0.50 20.87 -55.04
N SER A 747 0.96 19.61 -54.91
CA SER A 747 1.26 19.00 -53.61
C SER A 747 2.54 18.16 -53.67
N GLN A 748 3.11 17.83 -52.51
CA GLN A 748 4.29 16.96 -52.36
C GLN A 748 4.15 15.59 -53.07
N ASP A 749 2.92 15.15 -53.37
CA ASP A 749 2.64 13.93 -54.14
C ASP A 749 3.09 14.01 -55.62
N SER A 750 3.41 15.20 -56.13
CA SER A 750 3.91 15.41 -57.49
C SER A 750 5.25 14.70 -57.76
N GLU A 751 6.09 14.53 -56.75
CA GLU A 751 7.40 13.86 -56.87
C GLU A 751 7.25 12.33 -56.97
N PHE A 752 6.33 11.77 -56.18
CA PHE A 752 5.96 10.36 -56.30
C PHE A 752 5.28 10.06 -57.65
N LEU A 753 4.38 10.93 -58.11
CA LEU A 753 3.72 10.77 -59.41
C LEU A 753 4.67 10.93 -60.60
N THR A 754 5.73 11.72 -60.47
CA THR A 754 6.77 11.82 -61.51
C THR A 754 7.71 10.63 -61.50
N THR A 755 7.97 10.03 -60.34
CA THR A 755 8.92 8.91 -60.21
C THR A 755 8.28 7.53 -60.42
N HIS A 756 7.10 7.28 -59.84
CA HIS A 756 6.42 5.97 -59.84
C HIS A 756 5.03 5.98 -60.49
N GLY A 757 4.51 7.17 -60.82
CA GLY A 757 3.16 7.33 -61.36
C GLY A 757 2.98 6.72 -62.75
N SER A 758 4.04 6.67 -63.58
CA SER A 758 4.00 5.98 -64.89
C SER A 758 3.74 4.48 -64.73
N GLN A 759 4.47 3.82 -63.83
CA GLN A 759 4.32 2.38 -63.56
C GLN A 759 2.95 2.06 -62.94
N CYS A 760 2.46 2.91 -62.03
CA CYS A 760 1.11 2.76 -61.46
C CYS A 760 0.01 2.95 -62.52
N ALA A 761 0.16 3.97 -63.37
CA ALA A 761 -0.77 4.25 -64.46
C ALA A 761 -0.81 3.13 -65.50
N GLU A 762 0.34 2.61 -65.92
CA GLU A 762 0.44 1.48 -66.86
C GLU A 762 -0.35 0.26 -66.39
N ARG A 763 -0.24 -0.09 -65.11
CA ARG A 763 -0.92 -1.26 -64.53
C ARG A 763 -2.42 -1.06 -64.35
N VAL A 764 -2.84 0.11 -63.89
CA VAL A 764 -4.26 0.45 -63.83
C VAL A 764 -4.89 0.40 -65.21
N LEU A 765 -4.20 0.96 -66.22
CA LEU A 765 -4.61 0.90 -67.61
C LEU A 765 -4.66 -0.54 -68.15
N PHE A 766 -3.68 -1.37 -67.81
CA PHE A 766 -3.70 -2.78 -68.17
C PHE A 766 -4.93 -3.50 -67.56
N PHE A 767 -5.23 -3.24 -66.29
CA PHE A 767 -6.44 -3.75 -65.64
C PHE A 767 -7.71 -3.28 -66.37
N GLU A 768 -7.79 -2.02 -66.76
CA GLU A 768 -8.91 -1.50 -67.56
C GLU A 768 -9.02 -2.15 -68.94
N LEU A 769 -7.90 -2.37 -69.65
CA LEU A 769 -7.91 -3.07 -70.95
C LEU A 769 -8.37 -4.51 -70.78
N SER A 770 -7.88 -5.21 -69.76
CA SER A 770 -8.23 -6.62 -69.52
C SER A 770 -9.71 -6.77 -69.15
N THR A 771 -10.24 -5.93 -68.27
CA THR A 771 -11.68 -5.91 -67.93
C THR A 771 -12.54 -5.51 -69.12
N SER A 772 -12.12 -4.50 -69.89
CA SER A 772 -12.81 -4.10 -71.11
C SER A 772 -12.80 -5.21 -72.15
N LEU A 773 -11.67 -5.90 -72.36
CA LEU A 773 -11.55 -7.03 -73.29
C LEU A 773 -12.51 -8.16 -72.93
N VAL A 774 -12.62 -8.49 -71.64
CA VAL A 774 -13.59 -9.46 -71.14
C VAL A 774 -15.01 -9.03 -71.51
N ASP A 775 -15.37 -7.77 -71.23
CA ASP A 775 -16.65 -7.17 -71.57
C ASP A 775 -16.94 -7.20 -73.08
N PHE A 776 -15.95 -6.87 -73.92
CA PHE A 776 -16.05 -6.86 -75.38
C PHE A 776 -16.32 -8.26 -75.94
N LEU A 777 -15.59 -9.26 -75.43
CA LEU A 777 -15.72 -10.65 -75.87
C LEU A 777 -17.04 -11.28 -75.38
N GLN A 778 -17.53 -10.89 -74.21
CA GLN A 778 -18.84 -11.34 -73.70
C GLN A 778 -20.02 -10.71 -74.44
N LYS A 779 -19.92 -9.41 -74.83
CA LYS A 779 -21.05 -8.65 -75.38
C LYS A 779 -21.26 -8.77 -76.89
N GLY A 780 -20.41 -9.52 -77.60
CA GLY A 780 -20.63 -9.93 -78.99
C GLY A 780 -21.15 -8.83 -79.90
N ASN A 781 -20.29 -7.88 -80.28
CA ASN A 781 -20.51 -6.87 -81.31
C ASN A 781 -21.93 -6.23 -81.33
N LYS A 782 -22.22 -5.32 -80.38
CA LYS A 782 -23.20 -4.26 -80.60
C LYS A 782 -22.44 -2.96 -80.85
N GLU A 783 -22.75 -2.29 -81.96
CA GLU A 783 -22.11 -1.10 -82.54
C GLU A 783 -22.13 0.19 -81.66
N THR A 784 -22.08 0.07 -80.33
CA THR A 784 -22.17 1.19 -79.39
C THR A 784 -20.92 1.39 -78.51
N SER A 785 -19.71 1.25 -79.07
CA SER A 785 -18.49 1.70 -78.38
C SER A 785 -17.61 2.64 -79.22
N SER A 786 -18.15 3.23 -80.29
CA SER A 786 -17.48 4.31 -81.04
C SER A 786 -17.31 5.60 -80.24
N LYS A 787 -17.85 5.69 -79.02
CA LYS A 787 -17.51 6.72 -78.04
C LYS A 787 -16.43 6.20 -77.10
N GLY A 788 -15.19 6.49 -77.49
CA GLY A 788 -13.96 6.57 -76.69
C GLY A 788 -13.83 5.62 -75.51
N PHE A 789 -12.73 4.87 -75.48
CA PHE A 789 -12.10 4.55 -74.20
C PHE A 789 -11.72 5.90 -73.58
N VAL A 790 -12.68 6.53 -72.89
CA VAL A 790 -12.47 7.83 -72.30
C VAL A 790 -11.62 7.56 -71.08
N VAL A 791 -10.32 7.68 -71.31
CA VAL A 791 -9.35 8.17 -70.34
C VAL A 791 -9.92 9.49 -69.82
N ARG A 792 -10.80 9.42 -68.81
CA ARG A 792 -10.94 10.55 -67.91
C ARG A 792 -9.72 10.46 -67.02
N ASN A 793 -8.79 11.40 -67.20
CA ASN A 793 -7.71 11.74 -66.26
C ASN A 793 -6.28 11.19 -66.45
N LEU A 794 -5.90 10.53 -67.55
CA LEU A 794 -4.47 10.22 -67.84
C LEU A 794 -3.81 11.14 -68.86
N ALA A 795 -4.35 12.35 -69.04
CA ALA A 795 -3.70 13.39 -69.85
C ALA A 795 -2.27 13.71 -69.35
N TYR A 796 -1.96 13.38 -68.09
CA TYR A 796 -0.66 13.58 -67.44
C TYR A 796 0.45 12.63 -67.91
N TYR A 797 0.12 11.51 -68.58
CA TYR A 797 1.10 10.53 -69.08
C TYR A 797 0.90 10.27 -70.58
N PRO A 798 1.27 11.23 -71.46
CA PRO A 798 0.94 11.19 -72.89
C PRO A 798 1.53 9.98 -73.63
N GLN A 799 2.69 9.48 -73.21
CA GLN A 799 3.31 8.27 -73.78
C GLN A 799 2.50 7.01 -73.46
N VAL A 800 2.13 6.83 -72.18
CA VAL A 800 1.34 5.67 -71.73
C VAL A 800 -0.09 5.72 -72.30
N SER A 801 -0.70 6.91 -72.32
CA SER A 801 -2.01 7.14 -72.93
C SER A 801 -2.02 6.78 -74.41
N LYS A 802 -0.95 7.13 -75.15
CA LYS A 802 -0.78 6.75 -76.56
C LYS A 802 -0.62 5.23 -76.71
N LEU A 803 0.22 4.59 -75.90
CA LEU A 803 0.38 3.12 -75.91
C LEU A 803 -0.95 2.40 -75.68
N PHE A 804 -1.74 2.85 -74.70
CA PHE A 804 -3.06 2.30 -74.42
C PHE A 804 -4.04 2.50 -75.58
N GLN A 805 -4.11 3.70 -76.14
CA GLN A 805 -4.99 3.99 -77.28
C GLN A 805 -4.61 3.14 -78.50
N ASP A 806 -3.32 2.98 -78.77
CA ASP A 806 -2.82 2.16 -79.87
C ASP A 806 -3.09 0.68 -79.63
N THR A 807 -2.87 0.18 -78.40
CA THR A 807 -3.17 -1.20 -77.99
C THR A 807 -4.66 -1.51 -78.11
N SER A 808 -5.51 -0.61 -77.61
CA SER A 808 -6.97 -0.74 -77.68
C SER A 808 -7.50 -0.71 -79.12
N LYS A 809 -7.00 0.22 -79.95
CA LYS A 809 -7.32 0.25 -81.39
C LYS A 809 -6.91 -1.05 -82.09
N PHE A 810 -5.73 -1.57 -81.78
CA PHE A 810 -5.21 -2.78 -82.38
C PHE A 810 -5.97 -4.04 -81.91
N LEU A 811 -6.32 -4.14 -80.62
CA LEU A 811 -7.21 -5.19 -80.10
C LEU A 811 -8.57 -5.18 -80.81
N ASN A 812 -9.21 -4.01 -80.95
CA ASN A 812 -10.46 -3.88 -81.69
C ASN A 812 -10.33 -4.36 -83.14
N GLN A 813 -9.21 -4.05 -83.82
CA GLN A 813 -8.96 -4.53 -85.17
C GLN A 813 -8.70 -6.03 -85.24
N ILE A 814 -7.92 -6.60 -84.33
CA ILE A 814 -7.64 -8.05 -84.29
C ILE A 814 -8.92 -8.85 -84.02
N ILE A 815 -9.78 -8.35 -83.12
CA ILE A 815 -10.96 -9.08 -82.67
C ILE A 815 -12.14 -8.90 -83.62
N PHE A 816 -12.37 -7.69 -84.14
CA PHE A 816 -13.59 -7.34 -84.90
C PHE A 816 -13.32 -6.82 -86.32
N GLY A 817 -12.06 -6.73 -86.76
CA GLY A 817 -11.71 -6.28 -88.11
C GLY A 817 -12.28 -7.20 -89.19
N LYS A 818 -12.98 -6.64 -90.18
CA LYS A 818 -13.44 -7.39 -91.36
C LYS A 818 -12.22 -7.78 -92.22
N ASN A 819 -11.97 -9.08 -92.35
CA ASN A 819 -10.93 -9.67 -93.21
C ASN A 819 -10.89 -9.03 -94.60
N ASN A 820 -9.82 -8.29 -94.89
CA ASN A 820 -9.43 -7.97 -96.26
C ASN A 820 -8.03 -8.58 -96.49
N PRO A 821 -7.86 -9.61 -97.34
CA PRO A 821 -6.61 -10.37 -97.48
C PRO A 821 -5.39 -9.59 -98.00
N GLY A 822 -5.48 -8.28 -98.17
CA GLY A 822 -4.39 -7.40 -98.61
C GLY A 822 -4.15 -6.17 -97.72
N ALA A 823 -4.85 -6.02 -96.60
CA ALA A 823 -4.65 -4.88 -95.71
C ALA A 823 -3.45 -5.12 -94.79
N ARG A 824 -2.32 -4.47 -95.07
CA ARG A 824 -1.24 -4.31 -94.08
C ARG A 824 -1.82 -3.64 -92.84
N ALA A 825 -1.47 -4.18 -91.66
CA ALA A 825 -1.75 -3.56 -90.36
C ALA A 825 -1.39 -2.07 -90.41
N PRO A 826 -2.12 -1.18 -89.71
CA PRO A 826 -1.80 0.24 -89.72
C PRO A 826 -0.34 0.42 -89.32
N SER A 827 0.46 0.93 -90.25
CA SER A 827 1.91 1.14 -90.12
C SER A 827 2.27 2.22 -89.09
N SER A 828 1.29 2.71 -88.32
CA SER A 828 1.43 3.77 -87.32
C SER A 828 1.40 3.29 -85.87
N SER A 829 1.17 2.00 -85.59
CA SER A 829 1.12 1.48 -84.21
C SER A 829 2.51 1.02 -83.73
N ALA A 830 2.90 1.44 -82.52
CA ALA A 830 4.18 1.08 -81.91
C ALA A 830 4.35 -0.45 -81.78
N PRO A 831 5.57 -1.01 -81.98
CA PRO A 831 5.82 -2.44 -81.81
C PRO A 831 5.39 -2.99 -80.44
N GLU A 832 5.58 -2.23 -79.35
CA GLU A 832 5.15 -2.65 -78.01
C GLU A 832 3.62 -2.75 -77.88
N ALA A 833 2.87 -1.81 -78.48
CA ALA A 833 1.40 -1.85 -78.48
C ALA A 833 0.86 -3.12 -79.13
N ARG A 834 1.48 -3.52 -80.25
CA ARG A 834 1.14 -4.75 -80.97
C ARG A 834 1.47 -6.00 -80.16
N ALA A 835 2.62 -6.01 -79.51
CA ALA A 835 3.03 -7.10 -78.63
C ALA A 835 2.09 -7.27 -77.43
N LEU A 836 1.78 -6.17 -76.74
CA LEU A 836 0.89 -6.15 -75.58
C LEU A 836 -0.50 -6.66 -75.92
N ALA A 837 -1.09 -6.17 -77.01
CA ALA A 837 -2.39 -6.62 -77.49
C ALA A 837 -2.44 -8.12 -77.83
N ASN A 838 -1.43 -8.63 -78.55
CA ASN A 838 -1.37 -10.05 -78.91
C ASN A 838 -1.26 -10.94 -77.66
N LEU A 839 -0.41 -10.57 -76.72
CA LEU A 839 -0.22 -11.32 -75.49
C LEU A 839 -1.43 -11.19 -74.54
N MET A 840 -2.15 -10.07 -74.52
CA MET A 840 -3.44 -9.92 -73.82
C MET A 840 -4.50 -10.87 -74.38
N ALA A 841 -4.64 -10.90 -75.71
CA ALA A 841 -5.55 -11.83 -76.38
C ALA A 841 -5.18 -13.27 -76.04
N LEU A 842 -3.88 -13.61 -76.08
CA LEU A 842 -3.37 -14.92 -75.68
C LEU A 842 -3.70 -15.26 -74.21
N LYS A 843 -3.43 -14.35 -73.26
CA LYS A 843 -3.75 -14.50 -71.82
C LYS A 843 -5.23 -14.80 -71.62
N TYR A 844 -6.11 -14.00 -72.21
CA TYR A 844 -7.57 -14.20 -72.12
C TYR A 844 -7.99 -15.56 -72.69
N LEU A 845 -7.50 -15.91 -73.87
CA LEU A 845 -7.85 -17.15 -74.55
C LEU A 845 -7.38 -18.38 -73.78
N ALA A 846 -6.19 -18.34 -73.18
CA ALA A 846 -5.70 -19.44 -72.34
C ALA A 846 -6.54 -19.57 -71.05
N LEU A 847 -6.72 -18.46 -70.31
CA LEU A 847 -7.32 -18.47 -68.97
C LEU A 847 -8.86 -18.63 -68.95
N SER A 848 -9.55 -18.53 -70.08
CA SER A 848 -11.01 -18.68 -70.21
C SER A 848 -11.57 -20.10 -70.00
N TYR A 849 -10.83 -20.98 -69.32
CA TYR A 849 -11.24 -22.37 -69.03
C TYR A 849 -12.47 -22.37 -68.09
N GLY A 850 -13.63 -22.81 -68.59
CA GLY A 850 -14.80 -23.12 -67.75
C GLY A 850 -15.98 -22.15 -67.80
N ALA A 851 -15.92 -21.04 -68.54
CA ALA A 851 -17.13 -20.26 -68.83
C ALA A 851 -17.96 -20.99 -69.90
N SER A 852 -18.89 -21.82 -69.46
CA SER A 852 -19.89 -22.44 -70.32
C SER A 852 -20.58 -21.36 -71.17
N SER A 853 -20.56 -21.54 -72.50
CA SER A 853 -21.44 -20.90 -73.50
C SER A 853 -21.04 -19.59 -74.21
N THR A 854 -19.78 -19.16 -74.23
CA THR A 854 -19.37 -18.16 -75.24
C THR A 854 -18.76 -18.84 -76.44
N GLN A 855 -19.57 -19.02 -77.49
CA GLN A 855 -19.08 -19.31 -78.84
C GLN A 855 -17.95 -18.33 -79.15
N LEU A 856 -16.78 -18.85 -79.55
CA LEU A 856 -15.73 -18.04 -80.17
C LEU A 856 -16.41 -17.17 -81.25
N PRO A 857 -16.26 -15.84 -81.23
CA PRO A 857 -16.83 -14.99 -82.27
C PRO A 857 -16.40 -15.54 -83.63
N ASP A 858 -17.37 -15.92 -84.47
CA ASP A 858 -17.24 -16.55 -85.79
C ASP A 858 -15.82 -16.46 -86.36
N GLY A 859 -15.11 -17.58 -86.44
CA GLY A 859 -13.64 -17.67 -86.54
C GLY A 859 -12.93 -16.69 -87.47
N ARG A 860 -12.75 -15.47 -86.97
CA ARG A 860 -12.05 -14.37 -87.64
C ARG A 860 -10.93 -13.79 -86.80
N LEU A 861 -10.60 -14.41 -85.67
CA LEU A 861 -9.35 -14.11 -84.98
C LEU A 861 -8.19 -14.73 -85.78
N PRO A 862 -7.17 -13.95 -86.19
CA PRO A 862 -5.97 -14.47 -86.85
C PRO A 862 -5.06 -15.20 -85.85
N MET A 863 -5.59 -16.28 -85.26
CA MET A 863 -4.98 -17.04 -84.17
C MET A 863 -3.58 -17.54 -84.51
N GLY A 864 -3.36 -18.00 -85.75
CA GLY A 864 -2.03 -18.38 -86.23
C GLY A 864 -1.01 -17.24 -86.12
N ASN A 865 -1.41 -16.00 -86.43
CA ASN A 865 -0.53 -14.84 -86.32
C ASN A 865 -0.26 -14.48 -84.86
N ILE A 866 -1.29 -14.53 -84.00
CA ILE A 866 -1.15 -14.28 -82.57
C ILE A 866 -0.20 -15.30 -81.94
N ILE A 867 -0.44 -16.60 -82.18
CA ILE A 867 0.39 -17.71 -81.69
C ILE A 867 1.83 -17.55 -82.19
N THR A 868 2.03 -17.30 -83.48
CA THR A 868 3.37 -17.16 -84.07
C THR A 868 4.14 -15.99 -83.48
N LEU A 869 3.50 -14.82 -83.35
CA LEU A 869 4.13 -13.63 -82.78
C LEU A 869 4.43 -13.80 -81.29
N CYS A 870 3.53 -14.43 -80.52
CA CYS A 870 3.77 -14.74 -79.12
C CYS A 870 4.85 -15.83 -78.93
N ALA A 871 4.90 -16.83 -79.82
CA ALA A 871 5.96 -17.86 -79.81
C ALA A 871 7.32 -17.27 -80.18
N GLN A 872 7.37 -16.31 -81.11
CA GLN A 872 8.58 -15.56 -81.40
C GLN A 872 9.08 -14.80 -80.17
N LYS A 873 8.19 -14.11 -79.45
CA LYS A 873 8.54 -13.47 -78.18
C LYS A 873 9.01 -14.44 -77.11
N LEU A 874 8.37 -15.62 -77.00
CA LEU A 874 8.82 -16.67 -76.09
C LEU A 874 10.25 -17.13 -76.43
N LEU A 875 10.54 -17.31 -77.71
CA LEU A 875 11.86 -17.70 -78.20
C LEU A 875 12.90 -16.61 -77.92
N ASP A 876 12.54 -15.35 -78.14
CA ASP A 876 13.42 -14.21 -77.89
C ASP A 876 13.74 -14.09 -76.39
N LEU A 877 12.76 -14.30 -75.51
CA LEU A 877 12.96 -14.34 -74.05
C LEU A 877 13.84 -15.52 -73.62
N HIS A 878 13.66 -16.70 -74.24
CA HIS A 878 14.49 -17.87 -73.95
C HIS A 878 15.96 -17.65 -74.34
N LYS A 879 16.20 -16.88 -75.41
CA LYS A 879 17.54 -16.53 -75.89
C LYS A 879 18.20 -15.44 -75.05
N SER A 880 17.48 -14.36 -74.74
CA SER A 880 18.07 -13.22 -74.02
C SER A 880 18.24 -13.49 -72.53
N ARG A 881 17.44 -14.39 -71.96
CA ARG A 881 17.33 -14.69 -70.51
C ARG A 881 17.24 -13.45 -69.62
N THR A 882 16.79 -12.32 -70.17
CA THR A 882 16.75 -11.03 -69.48
C THR A 882 15.42 -10.35 -69.74
N LEU A 883 14.78 -9.88 -68.66
CA LEU A 883 13.51 -9.14 -68.68
C LEU A 883 13.68 -7.63 -68.55
N ALA A 884 14.92 -7.16 -68.30
CA ALA A 884 15.20 -5.76 -67.96
C ALA A 884 14.73 -4.74 -69.02
N ASN A 885 14.54 -5.18 -70.27
CA ASN A 885 14.13 -4.34 -71.39
C ASN A 885 12.79 -4.77 -72.04
N ASP A 886 12.00 -5.67 -71.43
CA ASP A 886 10.69 -6.10 -71.96
C ASP A 886 9.54 -5.75 -71.00
N ASP A 887 9.26 -4.45 -70.88
CA ASP A 887 8.18 -3.90 -70.03
C ASP A 887 6.82 -4.51 -70.35
N THR A 888 6.60 -4.92 -71.60
CA THR A 888 5.36 -5.61 -72.01
C THR A 888 5.18 -6.93 -71.26
N MET A 889 6.27 -7.68 -71.07
CA MET A 889 6.25 -8.95 -70.35
C MET A 889 6.07 -8.75 -68.85
N LEU A 890 6.77 -7.77 -68.28
CA LEU A 890 6.61 -7.40 -66.86
C LEU A 890 5.18 -6.94 -66.54
N LEU A 891 4.57 -6.18 -67.45
CA LEU A 891 3.19 -5.70 -67.32
C LEU A 891 2.18 -6.86 -67.36
N ILE A 892 2.31 -7.79 -68.29
CA ILE A 892 1.35 -8.91 -68.48
C ILE A 892 1.36 -9.91 -67.32
N PHE A 893 2.55 -10.14 -66.79
CA PHE A 893 2.79 -11.04 -65.66
C PHE A 893 2.78 -10.31 -64.32
N GLU A 894 2.40 -9.04 -64.29
CA GLU A 894 2.16 -8.25 -63.07
C GLU A 894 3.38 -8.20 -62.13
N ALA A 895 4.58 -8.28 -62.70
CA ALA A 895 5.86 -8.33 -62.00
C ALA A 895 6.51 -6.94 -61.89
N VAL A 896 6.81 -6.47 -60.68
CA VAL A 896 7.39 -5.13 -60.43
C VAL A 896 8.90 -5.25 -60.27
N ALA A 897 9.68 -4.48 -61.02
CA ALA A 897 11.13 -4.39 -60.79
C ALA A 897 11.42 -3.72 -59.44
N ARG A 898 12.44 -4.19 -58.70
CA ARG A 898 12.84 -3.56 -57.44
C ARG A 898 13.75 -2.37 -57.72
N GLU A 899 13.50 -1.25 -57.04
CA GLU A 899 14.29 -0.02 -57.22
C GLU A 899 15.75 -0.15 -56.79
N ASN A 900 16.05 -0.99 -55.78
CA ASN A 900 17.37 -1.05 -55.14
C ASN A 900 17.94 -2.49 -55.02
N GLY A 901 17.68 -3.38 -55.99
CA GLY A 901 18.32 -4.70 -55.99
C GLY A 901 17.92 -5.62 -57.14
N ASP A 902 18.67 -6.72 -57.32
CA ASP A 902 18.40 -7.74 -58.34
C ASP A 902 17.13 -8.53 -58.01
N GLY A 903 16.07 -8.34 -58.81
CA GLY A 903 14.86 -9.15 -58.75
C GLY A 903 13.55 -8.38 -58.88
N TYR A 904 12.46 -9.12 -58.77
CA TYR A 904 11.11 -8.66 -59.04
C TYR A 904 10.14 -9.07 -57.93
N ASN A 905 9.13 -8.23 -57.70
CA ASN A 905 8.02 -8.50 -56.80
C ASN A 905 6.82 -9.00 -57.61
N ILE A 906 6.32 -10.19 -57.27
CA ILE A 906 5.15 -10.80 -57.88
C ILE A 906 3.98 -10.66 -56.89
N THR A 907 2.89 -10.05 -57.35
CA THR A 907 1.66 -9.92 -56.54
C THR A 907 0.82 -11.20 -56.65
N LYS A 908 0.02 -11.52 -55.63
CA LYS A 908 -0.84 -12.72 -55.59
C LYS A 908 -1.75 -12.92 -56.82
N PRO A 909 -2.39 -11.89 -57.41
CA PRO A 909 -3.22 -12.08 -58.61
C PRO A 909 -2.41 -12.45 -59.88
N SER A 910 -1.09 -12.35 -59.85
CA SER A 910 -0.24 -12.67 -60.99
C SER A 910 -0.32 -14.15 -61.39
N PRO A 911 -0.38 -14.47 -62.70
CA PRO A 911 -0.33 -15.85 -63.20
C PRO A 911 0.96 -16.62 -62.87
N VAL A 912 2.03 -15.91 -62.48
CA VAL A 912 3.35 -16.48 -62.14
C VAL A 912 3.62 -16.48 -60.63
N TYR A 913 2.61 -16.19 -59.82
CA TYR A 913 2.67 -16.32 -58.37
C TYR A 913 2.58 -17.80 -57.98
N ASP A 914 3.51 -18.29 -57.15
CA ASP A 914 3.55 -19.69 -56.69
C ASP A 914 3.63 -19.82 -55.15
N GLY A 915 3.40 -18.72 -54.42
CA GLY A 915 3.37 -18.70 -52.96
C GLY A 915 2.05 -19.22 -52.37
N ASP A 916 2.12 -19.71 -51.13
CA ASP A 916 0.99 -20.21 -50.33
C ASP A 916 0.40 -19.17 -49.35
N GLY A 917 1.01 -17.98 -49.26
CA GLY A 917 0.69 -16.92 -48.30
C GLY A 917 -0.24 -15.79 -48.79
N PHE A 918 -0.45 -14.80 -47.89
CA PHE A 918 -1.08 -13.51 -48.17
C PHE A 918 0.03 -12.45 -48.19
N GLY A 919 0.63 -12.19 -49.36
CA GLY A 919 1.68 -11.17 -49.54
C GLY A 919 2.36 -11.23 -50.91
N THR A 920 3.20 -10.23 -51.20
CA THR A 920 4.03 -10.20 -52.41
C THR A 920 5.17 -11.21 -52.33
N GLN A 921 5.49 -11.86 -53.45
CA GLN A 921 6.56 -12.84 -53.55
C GLN A 921 7.78 -12.22 -54.23
N HIS A 922 8.96 -12.35 -53.60
CA HIS A 922 10.22 -11.89 -54.16
C HIS A 922 10.89 -12.99 -54.98
N VAL A 923 11.25 -12.68 -56.22
CA VAL A 923 11.81 -13.66 -57.17
C VAL A 923 12.97 -13.03 -57.93
N THR A 924 14.07 -13.76 -58.16
CA THR A 924 15.19 -13.25 -58.97
C THR A 924 14.80 -13.18 -60.45
N GLY A 925 15.54 -12.42 -61.25
CA GLY A 925 15.27 -12.29 -62.69
C GLY A 925 15.19 -13.63 -63.42
N ASP A 926 16.13 -14.54 -63.17
CA ASP A 926 16.16 -15.87 -63.79
C ASP A 926 14.95 -16.73 -63.41
N HIS A 927 14.56 -16.70 -62.14
CA HIS A 927 13.39 -17.44 -61.67
C HIS A 927 12.11 -16.86 -62.27
N LEU A 928 12.00 -15.53 -62.40
CA LEU A 928 10.86 -14.89 -63.06
C LEU A 928 10.79 -15.26 -64.54
N VAL A 929 11.92 -15.22 -65.27
CA VAL A 929 12.01 -15.66 -66.67
C VAL A 929 11.53 -17.10 -66.80
N SER A 930 12.01 -18.00 -65.93
CA SER A 930 11.59 -19.40 -65.93
C SER A 930 10.08 -19.57 -65.77
N ARG A 931 9.48 -18.87 -64.80
CA ARG A 931 8.03 -18.92 -64.56
C ARG A 931 7.23 -18.34 -65.72
N ILE A 932 7.66 -17.19 -66.26
CA ILE A 932 7.03 -16.56 -67.42
C ILE A 932 7.08 -17.48 -68.64
N VAL A 933 8.22 -18.11 -68.91
CA VAL A 933 8.39 -19.07 -70.01
C VAL A 933 7.43 -20.24 -69.82
N GLN A 934 7.33 -20.81 -68.61
CA GLN A 934 6.41 -21.91 -68.33
C GLN A 934 4.95 -21.53 -68.56
N VAL A 935 4.53 -20.36 -68.07
CA VAL A 935 3.14 -19.90 -68.23
C VAL A 935 2.84 -19.55 -69.69
N LEU A 936 3.72 -18.83 -70.38
CA LEU A 936 3.54 -18.55 -71.81
C LEU A 936 3.55 -19.80 -72.67
N GLN A 937 4.44 -20.75 -72.40
CA GLN A 937 4.47 -22.01 -73.12
C GLN A 937 3.15 -22.76 -72.93
N ARG A 938 2.64 -22.80 -71.69
CA ARG A 938 1.32 -23.38 -71.40
C ARG A 938 0.22 -22.65 -72.17
N TRP A 939 0.16 -21.32 -72.12
CA TRP A 939 -0.84 -20.53 -72.83
C TRP A 939 -0.77 -20.73 -74.35
N ILE A 940 0.43 -20.72 -74.93
CA ILE A 940 0.63 -20.93 -76.37
C ILE A 940 0.17 -22.33 -76.77
N VAL A 941 0.54 -23.36 -76.01
CA VAL A 941 0.14 -24.75 -76.28
C VAL A 941 -1.38 -24.89 -76.17
N GLU A 942 -1.99 -24.38 -75.10
CA GLU A 942 -3.45 -24.44 -74.91
C GLU A 942 -4.19 -23.73 -76.04
N VAL A 943 -3.75 -22.52 -76.40
CA VAL A 943 -4.38 -21.73 -77.46
C VAL A 943 -4.13 -22.36 -78.84
N TYR A 944 -2.97 -22.95 -79.07
CA TYR A 944 -2.66 -23.71 -80.29
C TYR A 944 -3.53 -24.96 -80.40
N ASP A 945 -3.68 -25.74 -79.33
CA ASP A 945 -4.54 -26.92 -79.32
C ASP A 945 -6.00 -26.55 -79.59
N ARG A 946 -6.50 -25.46 -78.99
CA ARG A 946 -7.83 -24.92 -79.31
C ARG A 946 -7.93 -24.50 -80.77
N HIS A 947 -6.91 -23.80 -81.29
CA HIS A 947 -6.90 -23.39 -82.68
C HIS A 947 -6.88 -24.59 -83.63
N ARG A 948 -6.09 -25.63 -83.31
CA ARG A 948 -6.04 -26.90 -84.05
C ARG A 948 -7.39 -27.61 -84.02
N ILE A 949 -8.04 -27.70 -82.86
CA ILE A 949 -9.37 -28.30 -82.71
C ILE A 949 -10.41 -27.50 -83.51
N TYR A 950 -10.38 -26.17 -83.43
CA TYR A 950 -11.26 -25.29 -84.19
C TYR A 950 -11.05 -25.44 -85.71
N GLN A 951 -9.80 -25.38 -86.19
CA GLN A 951 -9.48 -25.61 -87.60
C GLN A 951 -9.93 -27.00 -88.04
N LYS A 952 -9.75 -28.03 -87.20
CA LYS A 952 -10.23 -29.38 -87.45
C LYS A 952 -11.76 -29.43 -87.54
N GLN A 953 -12.50 -28.71 -86.69
CA GLN A 953 -13.97 -28.61 -86.72
C GLN A 953 -14.48 -27.84 -87.94
N GLU A 954 -13.87 -26.71 -88.31
CA GLU A 954 -14.20 -25.96 -89.53
C GLU A 954 -13.86 -26.77 -90.80
N TYR A 955 -12.77 -27.54 -90.76
CA TYR A 955 -12.39 -28.46 -91.83
C TYR A 955 -13.37 -29.64 -91.96
N TYR A 956 -13.83 -30.20 -90.83
CA TYR A 956 -14.92 -31.20 -90.82
C TYR A 956 -16.24 -30.66 -91.37
N ARG A 957 -16.47 -29.34 -91.28
CA ARG A 957 -17.62 -28.66 -91.85
C ARG A 957 -17.57 -28.55 -93.38
N LEU A 958 -16.39 -28.65 -93.98
CA LEU A 958 -16.17 -28.29 -95.39
C LEU A 958 -16.00 -29.47 -96.36
N GLU A 959 -15.66 -30.71 -95.96
CA GLU A 959 -15.90 -31.98 -96.72
C GLU A 959 -15.21 -33.21 -96.07
N VAL A 960 -15.92 -34.35 -95.99
CA VAL A 960 -15.60 -35.55 -95.17
C VAL A 960 -14.36 -36.35 -95.64
N CYS A 961 -13.90 -36.21 -96.88
CA CYS A 961 -12.99 -37.20 -97.50
C CYS A 961 -11.48 -36.95 -97.31
N ARG A 962 -11.03 -35.89 -96.62
CA ARG A 962 -9.58 -35.62 -96.44
C ARG A 962 -8.97 -36.06 -95.11
N TYR A 963 -9.76 -36.64 -94.21
CA TYR A 963 -9.30 -37.12 -92.89
C TYR A 963 -8.21 -38.21 -92.94
N TYR A 964 -8.19 -39.05 -93.98
CA TYR A 964 -7.23 -40.15 -94.12
C TYR A 964 -5.86 -39.74 -94.68
N ALA A 965 -5.71 -38.54 -95.26
CA ALA A 965 -4.46 -38.12 -95.91
C ALA A 965 -3.51 -37.30 -95.01
N LEU A 966 -3.91 -36.96 -93.79
CA LEU A 966 -3.16 -36.09 -92.87
C LEU A 966 -2.66 -36.80 -91.59
N GLN A 967 -2.88 -38.12 -91.48
CA GLN A 967 -2.37 -38.99 -90.39
C GLN A 967 -1.22 -39.90 -90.85
N GLY A 968 -0.64 -39.63 -92.03
CA GLY A 968 0.63 -40.20 -92.48
C GLY A 968 1.78 -39.26 -92.14
#